data_AF-A0A2T0AHX4-F1
#
_entry.id   AF-A0A2T0AHX4-F1
#
_cell.length_a   1.000
_cell.length_b   1.000
_cell.length_c   1.000
_cell.angle_alpha   90.00
_cell.angle_beta   90.00
_cell.angle_gamma   90.00
#
_symmetry.space_group_name_H-M   'P 1'
#
loop_
_entity.id
_entity.type
_entity.pdbx_description
1 polymer ?
#
loop_
_entity_poly.entity_id
_entity_poly.type
_entity_poly.pdbx_seq_one_letter_code
_entity_poly.pdbx_strand_id
1 'polypeptide(L)'
;MNGRATRSVTGTSTPVHTATTRPLVLLHPSTQTRISLHVPSTSQEWIAAEVARDTFQDWLHAAEKSGNLVGFEAAELDDEQAGEGDDEKELVLTAYFLKHVAGLLPFPSTATSPATAAVLLAAFNHFASVYLSGTDVHTLTASLAAPVRALVISSFFLAKTKLEVEGLGKVLPKQSESALLQKAATGQAEVFALFGGQGMNEVYFDELQTLYDLYTPLLTPFLARASEHLVSLAAAEQHTLLYDHSLDALAWLQDPSTRPEVPYLATCAVSLPLIGLTQLCQYVVYGKGSSLGPAELGAKFKGATGHSQGVVSALVIAHEYPPAAKDGSDAWEPFYEQALRGLIVLFQIGLQGTLAFPSIAISPALESSSVENGEGVPTAMLAVTGLDLKSLEKKIAEVNGHVKLEGRDETVSISLYNGARAFVVTGAPKDLVGLADGLRKNRAPAGKDQSKIPHSKRLPVFSMRFLPINVPYHSHLLQGATEKALATFSAEEAAHWAPSSFTCAVYNTEDGSDMRQLSASSVLESIFQQIFTSPIHWVSHATNFPSSATHAIDFGTGGASGIGSLCARNWEGRGIRTIMLGNRGEGTGAGKEAWGKKVPTEEKWNERFHPRLVRTSDGKIHLDTPFSRLLSKPPLMVGGMTPTTVKAGFVSAVLRAGYHIELAGGGHYNEKAVRAKVAEIQKLVNKPGIGITLNSLYINQRQWTFQFPLWAKMKQEGEPVEGLCVAAGIPSTEKAKEIIDTLREAGIKHVSFKPGSVDGIRQVVNIASANPDFPIILQWTGGRAGGHHSCEDFHAPILATYASIRQHPNIKLVAGSGFGSAEGCYPYLSGEWSENQYGVARMPFDGFMFASWVMVAKEAHTSESVKQLIVDAPGVEDGQWEQTYDKPTGGILTVNSELGEPIHKVATRGVKLWAEFDKKVFSLSKEKQLAWLADNKKYVIDRLNADFQKPWFPAKADGSPCDLADMTYAEVNARLVRLMYVAHEKRWIDPSLRNLVGDWIRRVEERLSNVNDSGVKISALQSYSELNEPEAFLKKFLTQYPQAEDQILASADVSYFLAISQRPGQKPVPFIPVLDANFSIWFKKDSLWQAEDIEAVFDQDPQRVCILQGPVAAKHCTSTQTPVAEMLGNIEHQLVKNVLDDYYGGDESKIPTIDYLAPPPKPVDAGAILAENNIAHSVEELADGGKKHVYSINGVLPPTGDWLAALAGPKLDWLQAFLSNVSIQAGEQSIPNPVKKVLAPRHGQRVELTLNKDGQPLKLDVFGGL
;
A
#
# COMPACT_ATOMS: atom_id res chain seq x y z
N MET A 1 -66.44 40.38 36.11
CA MET A 1 -67.30 41.55 35.80
C MET A 1 -66.59 42.43 34.80
N ASN A 2 -67.26 42.71 33.67
CA ASN A 2 -67.18 43.85 32.72
C ASN A 2 -65.79 44.48 32.46
N GLY A 3 -65.21 44.56 31.27
CA GLY A 3 -65.74 44.50 29.90
C GLY A 3 -65.31 45.77 29.14
N ARG A 4 -64.65 45.63 27.98
CA ARG A 4 -64.86 46.49 26.79
C ARG A 4 -64.12 45.94 25.58
N ALA A 5 -64.91 45.51 24.61
CA ALA A 5 -64.50 45.10 23.28
C ALA A 5 -64.52 46.29 22.32
N THR A 6 -63.57 46.33 21.39
CA THR A 6 -63.67 47.06 20.11
C THR A 6 -62.98 46.24 19.01
N ARG A 7 -63.72 46.04 17.91
CA ARG A 7 -63.45 45.23 16.72
C ARG A 7 -62.27 45.72 15.88
N SER A 8 -61.54 44.80 15.25
CA SER A 8 -61.14 44.94 13.84
C SER A 8 -61.26 43.60 13.08
N VAL A 9 -61.99 43.71 11.96
CA VAL A 9 -62.13 42.92 10.73
C VAL A 9 -61.53 41.50 10.66
N THR A 10 -62.43 40.54 10.48
CA THR A 10 -62.22 39.17 10.00
C THR A 10 -61.71 39.13 8.55
N GLY A 11 -60.48 38.65 8.35
CA GLY A 11 -60.00 38.13 7.06
C GLY A 11 -60.36 36.65 6.94
N THR A 12 -61.17 36.33 5.96
CA THR A 12 -61.65 34.99 5.59
C THR A 12 -60.51 34.00 5.36
N SER A 13 -60.61 32.85 6.02
CA SER A 13 -59.83 31.64 5.74
C SER A 13 -60.09 31.15 4.30
N THR A 14 -59.05 31.09 3.48
CA THR A 14 -59.09 30.38 2.21
C THR A 14 -59.09 28.87 2.48
N PRO A 15 -60.03 28.08 1.94
CA PRO A 15 -60.06 26.65 2.14
C PRO A 15 -58.93 25.96 1.34
N VAL A 16 -58.24 25.02 1.98
CA VAL A 16 -57.31 24.09 1.32
C VAL A 16 -58.15 23.12 0.50
N HIS A 17 -58.22 23.34 -0.81
CA HIS A 17 -58.68 22.31 -1.74
C HIS A 17 -57.61 21.22 -1.84
N THR A 18 -57.92 20.01 -1.37
CA THR A 18 -57.20 18.79 -1.76
C THR A 18 -57.42 18.57 -3.25
N ALA A 19 -56.41 18.87 -4.08
CA ALA A 19 -56.46 18.59 -5.51
C ALA A 19 -56.61 17.07 -5.71
N THR A 20 -57.69 16.62 -6.34
CA THR A 20 -57.85 15.24 -6.78
C THR A 20 -56.77 14.93 -7.82
N THR A 21 -55.97 13.88 -7.63
CA THR A 21 -54.99 13.39 -8.62
C THR A 21 -55.48 12.10 -9.28
N ARG A 22 -55.01 11.82 -10.50
CA ARG A 22 -55.31 10.60 -11.25
C ARG A 22 -54.01 9.92 -11.69
N PRO A 23 -53.94 8.57 -11.70
CA PRO A 23 -52.76 7.85 -12.16
C PRO A 23 -52.64 7.90 -13.68
N LEU A 24 -51.54 8.46 -14.18
CA LEU A 24 -51.07 8.39 -15.55
C LEU A 24 -50.11 7.21 -15.66
N VAL A 25 -50.52 6.15 -16.36
CA VAL A 25 -49.71 4.95 -16.54
C VAL A 25 -48.89 5.09 -17.83
N LEU A 26 -47.58 4.89 -17.73
CA LEU A 26 -46.69 4.72 -18.86
C LEU A 26 -46.25 3.25 -18.93
N LEU A 27 -46.12 2.73 -20.15
CA LEU A 27 -45.75 1.34 -20.40
C LEU A 27 -44.70 1.32 -21.52
N HIS A 28 -43.56 0.67 -21.30
CA HIS A 28 -42.59 0.43 -22.35
C HIS A 28 -43.05 -0.76 -23.23
N PRO A 29 -43.08 -0.64 -24.58
CA PRO A 29 -43.75 -1.61 -25.45
C PRO A 29 -43.15 -3.03 -25.42
N SER A 30 -41.82 -3.17 -25.47
CA SER A 30 -41.19 -4.50 -25.54
C SER A 30 -40.86 -5.10 -24.18
N THR A 31 -40.32 -4.28 -23.28
CA THR A 31 -39.91 -4.74 -21.93
C THR A 31 -41.07 -4.88 -20.95
N GLN A 32 -42.24 -4.32 -21.28
CA GLN A 32 -43.43 -4.27 -20.41
C GLN A 32 -43.19 -3.53 -19.07
N THR A 33 -42.10 -2.77 -18.95
CA THR A 33 -41.81 -1.91 -17.79
C THR A 33 -42.92 -0.87 -17.62
N ARG A 34 -43.47 -0.73 -16.42
CA ARG A 34 -44.66 0.10 -16.15
C ARG A 34 -44.41 1.06 -15.00
N ILE A 35 -44.63 2.35 -15.23
CA ILE A 35 -44.64 3.36 -14.16
C ILE A 35 -46.01 4.02 -14.05
N SER A 36 -46.39 4.42 -12.84
CA SER A 36 -47.67 5.07 -12.54
C SER A 36 -47.44 6.41 -11.83
N LEU A 37 -47.67 7.50 -12.55
CA LEU A 37 -47.43 8.87 -12.09
C LEU A 37 -48.75 9.52 -11.65
N HIS A 38 -48.82 10.16 -10.49
CA HIS A 38 -50.04 10.86 -10.05
C HIS A 38 -50.05 12.31 -10.54
N VAL A 39 -50.97 12.64 -11.45
CA VAL A 39 -51.08 13.97 -12.08
C VAL A 39 -52.38 14.67 -11.64
N PRO A 40 -52.44 16.02 -11.54
CA PRO A 40 -53.69 16.73 -11.23
C PRO A 40 -54.85 16.37 -12.18
N SER A 41 -56.06 16.18 -11.63
CA SER A 41 -57.24 15.71 -12.37
C SER A 41 -58.20 16.82 -12.84
N THR A 42 -57.78 18.07 -12.72
CA THR A 42 -58.46 19.23 -13.33
C THR A 42 -58.46 19.09 -14.85
N SER A 43 -59.49 19.62 -15.52
CA SER A 43 -59.78 19.27 -16.92
C SER A 43 -58.64 19.62 -17.88
N GLN A 44 -57.90 20.70 -17.65
CA GLN A 44 -56.82 21.13 -18.55
C GLN A 44 -55.53 20.34 -18.33
N GLU A 45 -55.16 20.10 -17.07
CA GLU A 45 -53.98 19.33 -16.66
C GLU A 45 -54.10 17.86 -17.03
N TRP A 46 -55.28 17.26 -16.90
CA TRP A 46 -55.51 15.86 -17.31
C TRP A 46 -55.43 15.71 -18.83
N ILE A 47 -55.99 16.64 -19.62
CA ILE A 47 -55.85 16.64 -21.08
C ILE A 47 -54.37 16.76 -21.47
N ALA A 48 -53.61 17.66 -20.83
CA ALA A 48 -52.18 17.79 -21.07
C ALA A 48 -51.41 16.50 -20.71
N ALA A 49 -51.81 15.80 -19.65
CA ALA A 49 -51.22 14.53 -19.24
C ALA A 49 -51.47 13.41 -20.26
N GLU A 50 -52.68 13.31 -20.80
CA GLU A 50 -53.03 12.35 -21.85
C GLU A 50 -52.27 12.63 -23.15
N VAL A 51 -52.21 13.90 -23.58
CA VAL A 51 -51.43 14.32 -24.76
C VAL A 51 -49.94 14.02 -24.56
N ALA A 52 -49.38 14.31 -23.39
CA ALA A 52 -47.99 14.02 -23.07
C ALA A 52 -47.70 12.52 -23.09
N ARG A 53 -48.59 11.68 -22.53
CA ARG A 53 -48.47 10.21 -22.60
C ARG A 53 -48.54 9.71 -24.03
N ASP A 54 -49.52 10.14 -24.81
CA ASP A 54 -49.76 9.58 -26.14
C ASP A 54 -48.61 9.96 -27.09
N THR A 55 -48.18 11.22 -27.06
CA THR A 55 -47.00 11.67 -27.83
C THR A 55 -45.70 11.01 -27.36
N PHE A 56 -45.56 10.73 -26.07
CA PHE A 56 -44.42 9.99 -25.54
C PHE A 56 -44.42 8.55 -26.02
N GLN A 57 -45.58 7.89 -26.03
CA GLN A 57 -45.71 6.51 -26.52
C GLN A 57 -45.39 6.40 -28.01
N ASP A 58 -45.85 7.35 -28.83
CA ASP A 58 -45.51 7.40 -30.26
C ASP A 58 -44.00 7.60 -30.47
N TRP A 59 -43.41 8.53 -29.72
CA TRP A 59 -41.96 8.77 -29.75
C TRP A 59 -41.17 7.54 -29.30
N LEU A 60 -41.59 6.89 -28.22
CA LEU A 60 -40.92 5.73 -27.64
C LEU A 60 -40.91 4.54 -28.62
N HIS A 61 -42.05 4.25 -29.26
CA HIS A 61 -42.13 3.23 -30.32
C HIS A 61 -41.23 3.55 -31.53
N ALA A 62 -41.13 4.83 -31.92
CA ALA A 62 -40.28 5.24 -33.03
C ALA A 62 -38.79 5.10 -32.67
N ALA A 63 -38.40 5.57 -31.48
CA ALA A 63 -37.04 5.48 -30.97
C ALA A 63 -36.58 4.02 -30.83
N GLU A 64 -37.45 3.14 -30.32
CA GLU A 64 -37.20 1.70 -30.21
C GLU A 64 -36.94 1.06 -31.58
N LYS A 65 -37.79 1.34 -32.59
CA LYS A 65 -37.59 0.82 -33.96
C LYS A 65 -36.29 1.27 -34.61
N SER A 66 -35.82 2.46 -34.26
CA SER A 66 -34.55 2.99 -34.75
C SER A 66 -33.32 2.48 -33.99
N GLY A 67 -33.50 1.72 -32.90
CA GLY A 67 -32.40 1.24 -32.05
C GLY A 67 -31.71 2.35 -31.25
N ASN A 68 -32.40 3.47 -31.02
CA ASN A 68 -31.84 4.67 -30.39
C ASN A 68 -32.16 4.79 -28.88
N LEU A 69 -32.72 3.74 -28.28
CA LEU A 69 -32.99 3.69 -26.85
C LEU A 69 -31.80 3.11 -26.09
N VAL A 70 -31.52 3.70 -24.94
CA VAL A 70 -30.43 3.32 -24.05
C VAL A 70 -31.03 2.85 -22.73
N GLY A 71 -30.49 1.78 -22.13
CA GLY A 71 -30.91 1.30 -20.81
C GLY A 71 -32.08 0.30 -20.81
N PHE A 72 -32.47 -0.21 -21.98
CA PHE A 72 -33.50 -1.26 -22.12
C PHE A 72 -32.96 -2.57 -22.74
N GLU A 73 -31.65 -2.69 -22.92
CA GLU A 73 -31.00 -3.91 -23.43
C GLU A 73 -31.08 -5.03 -22.37
N ALA A 74 -31.28 -6.28 -22.81
CA ALA A 74 -31.34 -7.42 -21.91
C ALA A 74 -29.95 -7.70 -21.33
N ALA A 75 -29.75 -7.37 -20.06
CA ALA A 75 -28.62 -7.91 -19.32
C ALA A 75 -28.81 -9.42 -19.17
N GLU A 76 -27.83 -10.23 -19.62
CA GLU A 76 -27.71 -11.63 -19.19
C GLU A 76 -27.41 -11.62 -17.69
N LEU A 77 -28.46 -11.66 -16.86
CA LEU A 77 -28.36 -11.66 -15.40
C LEU A 77 -28.58 -13.09 -14.89
N ASP A 78 -27.73 -13.52 -13.95
CA ASP A 78 -27.99 -14.70 -13.12
C ASP A 78 -29.27 -14.49 -12.30
N ASP A 79 -30.00 -15.58 -12.02
CA ASP A 79 -31.35 -15.61 -11.40
C ASP A 79 -31.48 -14.83 -10.06
N GLU A 80 -30.38 -14.46 -9.39
CA GLU A 80 -30.37 -13.66 -8.15
C GLU A 80 -30.46 -12.13 -8.37
N GLN A 81 -30.22 -11.61 -9.59
CA GLN A 81 -30.19 -10.17 -9.88
C GLN A 81 -31.38 -9.65 -10.71
N ALA A 82 -32.35 -10.50 -11.03
CA ALA A 82 -33.48 -10.15 -11.88
C ALA A 82 -34.34 -8.98 -11.37
N GLY A 83 -34.37 -8.74 -10.05
CA GLY A 83 -35.13 -7.64 -9.42
C GLY A 83 -34.50 -6.25 -9.59
N GLU A 84 -33.16 -6.14 -9.63
CA GLU A 84 -32.46 -4.85 -9.79
C GLU A 84 -32.60 -4.31 -11.23
N GLY A 85 -32.71 -5.21 -12.21
CA GLY A 85 -32.87 -4.86 -13.62
C GLY A 85 -34.24 -4.25 -13.97
N ASP A 86 -35.26 -4.42 -13.12
CA ASP A 86 -36.57 -3.79 -13.34
C ASP A 86 -36.63 -2.38 -12.76
N ASP A 87 -36.00 -2.12 -11.60
CA ASP A 87 -35.86 -0.79 -11.01
C ASP A 87 -35.06 0.18 -11.92
N GLU A 88 -33.99 -0.31 -12.57
CA GLU A 88 -33.21 0.49 -13.53
C GLU A 88 -34.06 0.87 -14.76
N LYS A 89 -34.83 -0.06 -15.32
CA LYS A 89 -35.70 0.23 -16.48
C LYS A 89 -36.80 1.22 -16.13
N GLU A 90 -37.36 1.16 -14.91
CA GLU A 90 -38.34 2.14 -14.43
C GLU A 90 -37.73 3.54 -14.31
N LEU A 91 -36.51 3.63 -13.77
CA LEU A 91 -35.73 4.88 -13.71
C LEU A 91 -35.51 5.46 -15.11
N VAL A 92 -35.07 4.63 -16.06
CA VAL A 92 -34.82 5.00 -17.45
C VAL A 92 -36.10 5.49 -18.12
N LEU A 93 -37.21 4.76 -17.97
CA LEU A 93 -38.51 5.15 -18.53
C LEU A 93 -39.00 6.49 -17.96
N THR A 94 -38.82 6.70 -16.65
CA THR A 94 -39.14 7.97 -15.99
C THR A 94 -38.27 9.11 -16.50
N ALA A 95 -36.96 8.89 -16.68
CA ALA A 95 -36.04 9.89 -17.22
C ALA A 95 -36.41 10.30 -18.65
N TYR A 96 -36.71 9.34 -19.53
CA TYR A 96 -37.19 9.64 -20.88
C TYR A 96 -38.49 10.43 -20.88
N PHE A 97 -39.43 10.10 -19.99
CA PHE A 97 -40.67 10.85 -19.86
C PHE A 97 -40.43 12.29 -19.37
N LEU A 98 -39.56 12.48 -18.38
CA LEU A 98 -39.13 13.82 -17.92
C LEU A 98 -38.59 14.66 -19.08
N LYS A 99 -37.68 14.08 -19.88
CA LYS A 99 -37.09 14.74 -21.06
C LYS A 99 -38.14 15.09 -22.11
N HIS A 100 -39.06 14.17 -22.39
CA HIS A 100 -40.13 14.38 -23.36
C HIS A 100 -41.08 15.52 -22.95
N VAL A 101 -41.62 15.47 -21.73
CA VAL A 101 -42.55 16.50 -21.24
C VAL A 101 -41.85 17.86 -21.14
N ALA A 102 -40.58 17.90 -20.73
CA ALA A 102 -39.79 19.13 -20.72
C ALA A 102 -39.59 19.70 -22.14
N GLY A 103 -39.49 18.84 -23.16
CA GLY A 103 -39.41 19.23 -24.58
C GLY A 103 -40.72 19.81 -25.14
N LEU A 104 -41.87 19.48 -24.55
CA LEU A 104 -43.18 20.05 -24.92
C LEU A 104 -43.35 21.51 -24.44
N LEU A 105 -42.49 22.00 -23.56
CA LEU A 105 -42.47 23.38 -23.09
C LEU A 105 -41.49 24.21 -23.93
N PRO A 106 -41.93 25.17 -24.77
CA PRO A 106 -41.01 26.02 -25.52
C PRO A 106 -40.15 26.88 -24.58
N PHE A 107 -38.87 27.13 -24.93
CA PHE A 107 -38.07 28.18 -24.27
C PHE A 107 -38.60 29.56 -24.71
N PRO A 108 -38.52 30.60 -23.87
CA PRO A 108 -39.47 31.69 -23.89
C PRO A 108 -39.37 32.54 -25.17
N SER A 109 -40.44 32.52 -25.96
CA SER A 109 -40.83 33.70 -26.73
C SER A 109 -42.34 33.80 -26.95
N THR A 110 -43.12 32.71 -26.97
CA THR A 110 -44.60 32.79 -26.95
C THR A 110 -45.24 31.48 -26.46
N ALA A 111 -46.20 31.60 -25.52
CA ALA A 111 -47.05 30.57 -24.90
C ALA A 111 -46.43 29.69 -23.78
N THR A 112 -46.68 30.06 -22.53
CA THR A 112 -46.63 29.15 -21.37
C THR A 112 -47.81 28.19 -21.45
N SER A 113 -47.59 26.90 -21.18
CA SER A 113 -48.66 25.92 -20.97
C SER A 113 -48.66 25.52 -19.49
N PRO A 114 -49.40 26.25 -18.62
CA PRO A 114 -49.47 25.94 -17.18
C PRO A 114 -49.87 24.49 -16.91
N ALA A 115 -50.73 23.93 -17.77
CA ALA A 115 -51.16 22.55 -17.70
C ALA A 115 -50.02 21.55 -17.96
N THR A 116 -49.19 21.79 -18.99
CA THR A 116 -48.02 20.94 -19.28
C THR A 116 -46.94 21.08 -18.20
N ALA A 117 -46.74 22.29 -17.67
CA ALA A 117 -45.82 22.52 -16.56
C ALA A 117 -46.25 21.77 -15.28
N ALA A 118 -47.57 21.68 -15.01
CA ALA A 118 -48.10 20.87 -13.93
C ALA A 118 -47.84 19.36 -14.11
N VAL A 119 -47.91 18.85 -15.35
CA VAL A 119 -47.54 17.45 -15.68
C VAL A 119 -46.06 17.20 -15.42
N LEU A 120 -45.18 18.12 -15.87
CA LEU A 120 -43.75 18.01 -15.63
C LEU A 120 -43.41 18.06 -14.13
N LEU A 121 -44.06 18.93 -13.37
CA LEU A 121 -43.90 19.02 -11.92
C LEU A 121 -44.32 17.72 -11.23
N ALA A 122 -45.43 17.11 -11.66
CA ALA A 122 -45.90 15.83 -11.13
C ALA A 122 -44.88 14.70 -11.42
N ALA A 123 -44.34 14.63 -12.64
CA ALA A 123 -43.32 13.66 -13.01
C ALA A 123 -42.00 13.88 -12.24
N PHE A 124 -41.57 15.14 -12.07
CA PHE A 124 -40.37 15.49 -11.30
C PHE A 124 -40.52 15.13 -9.82
N ASN A 125 -41.68 15.42 -9.22
CA ASN A 125 -41.98 15.03 -7.84
C ASN A 125 -41.97 13.52 -7.66
N HIS A 126 -42.53 12.77 -8.61
CA HIS A 126 -42.45 11.31 -8.61
C HIS A 126 -40.99 10.86 -8.65
N PHE A 127 -40.21 11.32 -9.62
CA PHE A 127 -38.79 10.97 -9.75
C PHE A 127 -38.00 11.26 -8.46
N ALA A 128 -38.19 12.45 -7.88
CA ALA A 128 -37.53 12.83 -6.64
C ALA A 128 -37.95 11.94 -5.46
N SER A 129 -39.24 11.62 -5.36
CA SER A 129 -39.77 10.80 -4.26
C SER A 129 -39.35 9.34 -4.32
N VAL A 130 -39.28 8.76 -5.53
CA VAL A 130 -38.97 7.35 -5.74
C VAL A 130 -37.46 7.11 -5.75
N TYR A 131 -36.70 7.93 -6.48
CA TYR A 131 -35.28 7.65 -6.76
C TYR A 131 -34.30 8.53 -5.98
N LEU A 132 -34.73 9.71 -5.50
CA LEU A 132 -33.85 10.65 -4.79
C LEU A 132 -34.16 10.77 -3.29
N SER A 133 -35.06 9.96 -2.75
CA SER A 133 -35.38 9.94 -1.32
C SER A 133 -34.17 9.42 -0.53
N GLY A 134 -33.28 10.34 -0.16
CA GLY A 134 -32.10 10.00 0.61
C GLY A 134 -30.78 10.14 -0.14
N THR A 135 -30.77 10.47 -1.43
CA THR A 135 -29.55 10.52 -2.26
C THR A 135 -29.58 11.71 -3.23
N ASP A 136 -28.45 11.99 -3.87
CA ASP A 136 -28.33 12.96 -4.96
C ASP A 136 -28.30 12.25 -6.33
N VAL A 137 -28.71 12.94 -7.39
CA VAL A 137 -28.76 12.38 -8.75
C VAL A 137 -27.38 11.90 -9.24
N HIS A 138 -26.29 12.55 -8.85
CA HIS A 138 -24.94 12.11 -9.20
C HIS A 138 -24.54 10.85 -8.43
N THR A 139 -24.99 10.72 -7.18
CA THR A 139 -24.73 9.52 -6.36
C THR A 139 -25.56 8.34 -6.86
N LEU A 140 -26.83 8.57 -7.21
CA LEU A 140 -27.74 7.56 -7.79
C LEU A 140 -27.16 6.97 -9.08
N THR A 141 -26.63 7.83 -9.95
CA THR A 141 -26.25 7.43 -11.32
C THR A 141 -24.80 6.96 -11.47
N ALA A 142 -24.00 7.02 -10.40
CA ALA A 142 -22.58 6.69 -10.45
C ALA A 142 -22.29 5.23 -10.84
N SER A 143 -23.12 4.30 -10.39
CA SER A 143 -23.04 2.86 -10.72
C SER A 143 -23.61 2.51 -12.09
N LEU A 144 -24.38 3.41 -12.72
CA LEU A 144 -25.01 3.15 -14.01
C LEU A 144 -24.00 3.23 -15.16
N ALA A 145 -24.28 2.53 -16.26
CA ALA A 145 -23.52 2.65 -17.50
C ALA A 145 -23.48 4.10 -17.98
N ALA A 146 -22.38 4.53 -18.60
CA ALA A 146 -22.17 5.95 -18.96
C ALA A 146 -23.31 6.56 -19.80
N PRO A 147 -23.86 5.87 -20.82
CA PRO A 147 -25.00 6.38 -21.59
C PRO A 147 -26.28 6.56 -20.75
N VAL A 148 -26.57 5.61 -19.84
CA VAL A 148 -27.73 5.66 -18.94
C VAL A 148 -27.57 6.79 -17.92
N ARG A 149 -26.39 6.90 -17.30
CA ARG A 149 -26.05 8.02 -16.41
C ARG A 149 -26.27 9.35 -17.10
N ALA A 150 -25.85 9.48 -18.36
CA ALA A 150 -26.00 10.71 -19.12
C ALA A 150 -27.46 11.06 -19.39
N LEU A 151 -28.28 10.09 -19.77
CA LEU A 151 -29.72 10.26 -19.92
C LEU A 151 -30.37 10.76 -18.64
N VAL A 152 -30.11 10.11 -17.50
CA VAL A 152 -30.77 10.43 -16.23
C VAL A 152 -30.39 11.83 -15.75
N ILE A 153 -29.10 12.17 -15.74
CA ILE A 153 -28.62 13.50 -15.30
C ILE A 153 -29.16 14.60 -16.22
N SER A 154 -29.04 14.44 -17.54
CA SER A 154 -29.49 15.47 -18.50
C SER A 154 -31.00 15.70 -18.42
N SER A 155 -31.79 14.62 -18.31
CA SER A 155 -33.25 14.70 -18.18
C SER A 155 -33.67 15.38 -16.88
N PHE A 156 -32.99 15.06 -15.77
CA PHE A 156 -33.24 15.68 -14.47
C PHE A 156 -33.01 17.20 -14.49
N PHE A 157 -31.83 17.64 -14.97
CA PHE A 157 -31.51 19.08 -15.00
C PHE A 157 -32.29 19.85 -16.05
N LEU A 158 -32.67 19.22 -17.17
CA LEU A 158 -33.59 19.82 -18.14
C LEU A 158 -34.96 20.07 -17.51
N ALA A 159 -35.54 19.05 -16.89
CA ALA A 159 -36.84 19.17 -16.23
C ALA A 159 -36.82 20.22 -15.10
N LYS A 160 -35.79 20.17 -14.23
CA LYS A 160 -35.59 21.13 -13.14
C LYS A 160 -35.54 22.56 -13.68
N THR A 161 -34.68 22.83 -14.67
CA THR A 161 -34.50 24.18 -15.22
C THR A 161 -35.78 24.69 -15.88
N LYS A 162 -36.50 23.84 -16.62
CA LYS A 162 -37.80 24.22 -17.21
C LYS A 162 -38.82 24.63 -16.16
N LEU A 163 -38.93 23.86 -15.08
CA LEU A 163 -39.83 24.19 -13.97
C LEU A 163 -39.43 25.49 -13.25
N GLU A 164 -38.13 25.76 -13.12
CA GLU A 164 -37.62 27.03 -12.57
C GLU A 164 -37.99 28.22 -13.45
N VAL A 165 -37.83 28.11 -14.78
CA VAL A 165 -38.21 29.14 -15.76
C VAL A 165 -39.73 29.41 -15.74
N GLU A 166 -40.56 28.39 -15.53
CA GLU A 166 -42.02 28.53 -15.37
C GLU A 166 -42.43 29.10 -13.99
N GLY A 167 -41.47 29.49 -13.14
CA GLY A 167 -41.74 30.09 -11.82
C GLY A 167 -42.10 29.08 -10.73
N LEU A 168 -41.92 27.78 -10.99
CA LEU A 168 -42.23 26.69 -10.05
C LEU A 168 -41.04 26.25 -9.19
N GLY A 169 -39.89 26.93 -9.28
CA GLY A 169 -38.68 26.57 -8.51
C GLY A 169 -38.90 26.47 -6.99
N LYS A 170 -39.76 27.31 -6.41
CA LYS A 170 -40.05 27.31 -4.96
C LYS A 170 -40.85 26.10 -4.47
N VAL A 171 -41.54 25.40 -5.38
CA VAL A 171 -42.36 24.21 -5.05
C VAL A 171 -41.66 22.91 -5.41
N LEU A 172 -40.44 22.97 -5.97
CA LEU A 172 -39.63 21.80 -6.22
C LEU A 172 -39.17 21.14 -4.91
N PRO A 173 -39.09 19.80 -4.86
CA PRO A 173 -38.48 19.09 -3.74
C PRO A 173 -37.07 19.62 -3.50
N LYS A 174 -36.75 19.93 -2.23
CA LYS A 174 -35.39 20.30 -1.85
C LYS A 174 -34.47 19.13 -2.14
N GLN A 175 -33.41 19.38 -2.90
CA GLN A 175 -32.36 18.40 -3.10
C GLN A 175 -31.60 18.15 -1.80
N SER A 176 -31.00 16.97 -1.70
CA SER A 176 -30.11 16.67 -0.59
C SER A 176 -28.91 17.63 -0.61
N GLU A 177 -28.65 18.30 0.50
CA GLU A 177 -27.42 19.08 0.66
C GLU A 177 -26.20 18.16 0.72
N SER A 178 -25.07 18.63 0.18
CA SER A 178 -23.78 17.95 0.29
C SER A 178 -23.30 17.93 1.73
N ALA A 179 -23.03 16.74 2.27
CA ALA A 179 -22.51 16.62 3.63
C ALA A 179 -21.11 17.22 3.77
N LEU A 180 -20.30 17.22 2.70
CA LEU A 180 -18.98 17.84 2.68
C LEU A 180 -19.10 19.36 2.84
N LEU A 181 -19.96 20.00 2.05
CA LEU A 181 -20.17 21.45 2.10
C LEU A 181 -20.79 21.90 3.43
N GLN A 182 -21.65 21.09 4.03
CA GLN A 182 -22.16 21.33 5.38
C GLN A 182 -21.05 21.29 6.43
N LYS A 183 -20.20 20.24 6.40
CA LYS A 183 -19.05 20.14 7.32
C LYS A 183 -18.08 21.30 7.13
N ALA A 184 -17.83 21.72 5.90
CA ALA A 184 -17.02 22.90 5.59
C ALA A 184 -17.61 24.18 6.21
N ALA A 185 -18.93 24.37 6.12
CA ALA A 185 -19.63 25.50 6.73
C ALA A 185 -19.48 25.55 8.27
N THR A 186 -19.45 24.37 8.91
CA THR A 186 -19.29 24.25 10.37
C THR A 186 -17.83 24.17 10.85
N GLY A 187 -16.86 24.22 9.93
CA GLY A 187 -15.42 24.10 10.26
C GLY A 187 -14.97 22.67 10.62
N GLN A 188 -15.78 21.66 10.34
CA GLN A 188 -15.43 20.24 10.56
C GLN A 188 -14.64 19.62 9.40
N ALA A 189 -14.59 20.31 8.26
CA ALA A 189 -13.75 19.97 7.12
C ALA A 189 -13.14 21.26 6.56
N GLU A 190 -11.88 21.21 6.18
CA GLU A 190 -11.23 22.27 5.39
C GLU A 190 -11.04 21.79 3.96
N VAL A 191 -11.67 22.51 3.03
CA VAL A 191 -11.75 22.16 1.61
C VAL A 191 -10.92 23.15 0.80
N PHE A 192 -10.13 22.63 -0.13
CA PHE A 192 -9.32 23.39 -1.08
C PHE A 192 -9.78 23.13 -2.51
N ALA A 193 -9.63 24.11 -3.39
CA ALA A 193 -9.92 23.95 -4.81
C ALA A 193 -8.62 23.75 -5.60
N LEU A 194 -8.63 22.77 -6.51
CA LEU A 194 -7.54 22.48 -7.43
C LEU A 194 -8.03 22.65 -8.86
N PHE A 195 -7.15 23.20 -9.70
CA PHE A 195 -7.37 23.33 -11.13
C PHE A 195 -6.17 22.75 -11.87
N GLY A 196 -6.43 21.90 -12.87
CA GLY A 196 -5.39 21.36 -13.75
C GLY A 196 -4.93 22.36 -14.80
N GLY A 197 -4.04 21.92 -15.68
CA GLY A 197 -3.62 22.65 -16.87
C GLY A 197 -3.51 21.72 -18.07
N GLN A 198 -2.81 22.16 -19.11
CA GLN A 198 -2.43 21.26 -20.21
C GLN A 198 -1.61 20.08 -19.68
N GLY A 199 -1.76 18.92 -20.31
CA GLY A 199 -1.09 17.69 -19.91
C GLY A 199 -1.21 16.65 -21.01
N MET A 200 -1.37 15.38 -20.63
CA MET A 200 -1.40 14.26 -21.57
C MET A 200 -2.67 14.18 -22.44
N ASN A 201 -3.73 14.92 -22.12
CA ASN A 201 -5.04 14.79 -22.75
C ASN A 201 -5.17 15.71 -23.98
N GLU A 202 -5.03 15.15 -25.18
CA GLU A 202 -5.24 15.86 -26.46
C GLU A 202 -6.72 16.08 -26.78
N VAL A 203 -7.61 15.32 -26.14
CA VAL A 203 -9.07 15.35 -26.35
C VAL A 203 -9.81 16.04 -25.20
N TYR A 204 -9.17 17.03 -24.57
CA TYR A 204 -9.76 17.78 -23.44
C TYR A 204 -11.14 18.37 -23.74
N PHE A 205 -11.44 18.69 -25.00
CA PHE A 205 -12.73 19.24 -25.42
C PHE A 205 -13.88 18.22 -25.30
N ASP A 206 -13.59 16.92 -25.30
CA ASP A 206 -14.59 15.87 -25.05
C ASP A 206 -15.16 15.96 -23.63
N GLU A 207 -14.37 16.47 -22.67
CA GLU A 207 -14.86 16.71 -21.32
C GLU A 207 -15.83 17.90 -21.28
N LEU A 208 -15.58 18.93 -22.07
CA LEU A 208 -16.53 20.04 -22.25
C LEU A 208 -17.80 19.58 -22.95
N GLN A 209 -17.69 18.73 -23.98
CA GLN A 209 -18.84 18.08 -24.62
C GLN A 209 -19.64 17.27 -23.62
N THR A 210 -18.97 16.43 -22.82
CA THR A 210 -19.63 15.64 -21.78
C THR A 210 -20.33 16.52 -20.75
N LEU A 211 -19.69 17.61 -20.30
CA LEU A 211 -20.32 18.59 -19.42
C LEU A 211 -21.55 19.25 -20.07
N TYR A 212 -21.43 19.64 -21.33
CA TYR A 212 -22.51 20.24 -22.10
C TYR A 212 -23.69 19.28 -22.26
N ASP A 213 -23.45 18.03 -22.63
CA ASP A 213 -24.50 17.03 -22.84
C ASP A 213 -25.26 16.70 -21.54
N LEU A 214 -24.56 16.71 -20.41
CA LEU A 214 -25.14 16.44 -19.08
C LEU A 214 -25.89 17.63 -18.49
N TYR A 215 -25.40 18.86 -18.72
CA TYR A 215 -25.89 20.06 -18.04
C TYR A 215 -26.22 21.21 -18.99
N THR A 216 -26.60 20.90 -20.23
CA THR A 216 -26.94 21.87 -21.29
C THR A 216 -27.70 23.09 -20.77
N PRO A 217 -28.84 22.95 -20.05
CA PRO A 217 -29.62 24.11 -19.61
C PRO A 217 -28.90 24.97 -18.56
N LEU A 218 -28.01 24.38 -17.75
CA LEU A 218 -27.25 25.13 -16.73
C LEU A 218 -26.10 25.93 -17.34
N LEU A 219 -25.48 25.38 -18.39
CA LEU A 219 -24.25 25.90 -19.00
C LEU A 219 -24.50 26.82 -20.19
N THR A 220 -25.61 26.66 -20.93
CA THR A 220 -25.89 27.45 -22.15
C THR A 220 -25.78 28.97 -21.94
N PRO A 221 -26.32 29.57 -20.85
CA PRO A 221 -26.19 31.02 -20.62
C PRO A 221 -24.73 31.50 -20.53
N PHE A 222 -23.87 30.72 -19.87
CA PHE A 222 -22.45 31.03 -19.75
C PHE A 222 -21.70 30.77 -21.05
N LEU A 223 -21.90 29.59 -21.66
CA LEU A 223 -21.22 29.17 -22.88
C LEU A 223 -21.52 30.09 -24.06
N ALA A 224 -22.73 30.63 -24.18
CA ALA A 224 -23.09 31.59 -25.22
C ALA A 224 -22.22 32.85 -25.14
N ARG A 225 -22.12 33.45 -23.94
CA ARG A 225 -21.29 34.64 -23.71
C ARG A 225 -19.81 34.36 -23.87
N ALA A 226 -19.34 33.24 -23.31
CA ALA A 226 -17.95 32.86 -23.40
C ALA A 226 -17.52 32.62 -24.86
N SER A 227 -18.36 31.94 -25.65
CA SER A 227 -18.07 31.67 -27.06
C SER A 227 -18.11 32.96 -27.89
N GLU A 228 -19.14 33.80 -27.73
CA GLU A 228 -19.21 35.11 -28.41
C GLU A 228 -17.97 35.96 -28.11
N HIS A 229 -17.54 35.99 -26.85
CA HIS A 229 -16.37 36.74 -26.43
C HIS A 229 -15.07 36.17 -27.02
N LEU A 230 -14.87 34.85 -26.97
CA LEU A 230 -13.69 34.19 -27.56
C LEU A 230 -13.64 34.35 -29.09
N VAL A 231 -14.78 34.28 -29.77
CA VAL A 231 -14.89 34.58 -31.21
C VAL A 231 -14.45 36.01 -31.51
N SER A 232 -14.88 36.99 -30.70
CA SER A 232 -14.45 38.38 -30.86
C SER A 232 -12.94 38.57 -30.66
N LEU A 233 -12.35 37.90 -29.68
CA LEU A 233 -10.90 37.95 -29.44
C LEU A 233 -10.12 37.29 -30.58
N ALA A 234 -10.54 36.10 -31.03
CA ALA A 234 -9.95 35.40 -32.16
C ALA A 234 -10.03 36.22 -33.46
N ALA A 235 -11.16 36.91 -33.69
CA ALA A 235 -11.36 37.76 -34.86
C ALA A 235 -10.35 38.93 -34.93
N ALA A 236 -10.01 39.55 -33.79
CA ALA A 236 -9.01 40.61 -33.73
C ALA A 236 -7.59 40.13 -34.12
N GLU A 237 -7.31 38.84 -33.90
CA GLU A 237 -6.00 38.22 -34.12
C GLU A 237 -5.94 37.36 -35.39
N GLN A 238 -6.91 37.47 -36.31
CA GLN A 238 -6.96 36.68 -37.56
C GLN A 238 -5.69 36.79 -38.42
N HIS A 239 -4.99 37.93 -38.34
CA HIS A 239 -3.74 38.16 -39.08
C HIS A 239 -2.60 37.21 -38.66
N THR A 240 -2.71 36.52 -37.52
CA THR A 240 -1.73 35.56 -37.02
C THR A 240 -1.88 34.15 -37.60
N LEU A 241 -3.00 33.85 -38.27
CA LEU A 241 -3.40 32.50 -38.74
C LEU A 241 -3.59 31.45 -37.62
N LEU A 242 -3.47 31.82 -36.35
CA LEU A 242 -3.67 30.90 -35.22
C LEU A 242 -5.15 30.53 -35.03
N TYR A 243 -6.07 31.33 -35.58
CA TYR A 243 -7.51 31.23 -35.35
C TYR A 243 -8.33 31.03 -36.64
N ASP A 244 -7.78 30.34 -37.64
CA ASP A 244 -8.44 30.12 -38.95
C ASP A 244 -9.79 29.37 -38.83
N HIS A 245 -10.00 28.61 -37.75
CA HIS A 245 -11.26 27.93 -37.45
C HIS A 245 -12.13 28.65 -36.39
N SER A 246 -11.79 29.89 -36.02
CA SER A 246 -12.42 30.64 -34.92
C SER A 246 -12.27 29.96 -33.54
N LEU A 247 -12.89 30.54 -32.50
CA LEU A 247 -13.00 29.98 -31.15
C LEU A 247 -14.47 29.86 -30.70
N ASP A 248 -15.33 29.36 -31.60
CA ASP A 248 -16.77 29.21 -31.33
C ASP A 248 -17.09 27.88 -30.63
N ALA A 249 -16.76 27.82 -29.34
CA ALA A 249 -16.93 26.61 -28.55
C ALA A 249 -18.38 26.12 -28.52
N LEU A 250 -19.36 27.01 -28.40
CA LEU A 250 -20.77 26.63 -28.35
C LEU A 250 -21.25 26.04 -29.68
N ALA A 251 -20.86 26.60 -30.82
CA ALA A 251 -21.21 26.02 -32.12
C ALA A 251 -20.64 24.61 -32.26
N TRP A 252 -19.39 24.39 -31.85
CA TRP A 252 -18.75 23.07 -31.89
C TRP A 252 -19.42 22.04 -30.96
N LEU A 253 -19.97 22.48 -29.83
CA LEU A 253 -20.71 21.62 -28.89
C LEU A 253 -22.11 21.26 -29.40
N GLN A 254 -22.78 22.19 -30.08
CA GLN A 254 -24.13 22.02 -30.61
C GLN A 254 -24.14 21.18 -31.89
N ASP A 255 -23.16 21.37 -32.76
CA ASP A 255 -22.95 20.60 -33.97
C ASP A 255 -21.52 20.05 -34.01
N PRO A 256 -21.31 18.81 -33.51
CA PRO A 256 -20.01 18.16 -33.54
C PRO A 256 -19.36 18.05 -34.93
N SER A 257 -20.13 18.19 -36.03
CA SER A 257 -19.57 18.19 -37.39
C SER A 257 -18.80 19.47 -37.74
N THR A 258 -19.03 20.56 -36.99
CA THR A 258 -18.31 21.83 -37.12
C THR A 258 -17.03 21.89 -36.29
N ARG A 259 -16.80 20.88 -35.43
CA ARG A 259 -15.65 20.84 -34.52
C ARG A 259 -14.34 20.68 -35.29
N PRO A 260 -13.32 21.52 -35.03
CA PRO A 260 -12.01 21.37 -35.64
C PRO A 260 -11.31 20.06 -35.25
N GLU A 261 -10.32 19.66 -36.05
CA GLU A 261 -9.52 18.47 -35.77
C GLU A 261 -8.66 18.65 -34.49
N VAL A 262 -8.32 17.52 -33.86
CA VAL A 262 -7.54 17.47 -32.62
C VAL A 262 -6.24 18.30 -32.68
N PRO A 263 -5.44 18.29 -33.77
CA PRO A 263 -4.22 19.10 -33.83
C PRO A 263 -4.48 20.61 -33.69
N TYR A 264 -5.59 21.12 -34.20
CA TYR A 264 -5.98 22.53 -34.04
C TYR A 264 -6.36 22.81 -32.58
N LEU A 265 -7.21 21.97 -32.00
CA LEU A 265 -7.65 22.09 -30.62
C LEU A 265 -6.48 21.98 -29.63
N ALA A 266 -5.44 21.20 -29.95
CA ALA A 266 -4.25 21.02 -29.13
C ALA A 266 -3.26 22.21 -29.17
N THR A 267 -3.44 23.17 -30.08
CA THR A 267 -2.57 24.36 -30.10
C THR A 267 -2.76 25.18 -28.83
N CYS A 268 -1.67 25.71 -28.25
CA CYS A 268 -1.75 26.45 -26.99
C CYS A 268 -2.66 27.69 -27.07
N ALA A 269 -2.68 28.38 -28.21
CA ALA A 269 -3.58 29.50 -28.49
C ALA A 269 -5.08 29.13 -28.33
N VAL A 270 -5.46 27.90 -28.70
CA VAL A 270 -6.84 27.41 -28.63
C VAL A 270 -7.10 26.70 -27.28
N SER A 271 -6.18 25.84 -26.84
CA SER A 271 -6.41 24.99 -25.68
C SER A 271 -6.41 25.73 -24.35
N LEU A 272 -5.57 26.77 -24.17
CA LEU A 272 -5.53 27.50 -22.90
C LEU A 272 -6.90 28.07 -22.51
N PRO A 273 -7.56 28.90 -23.34
CA PRO A 273 -8.87 29.44 -23.02
C PRO A 273 -9.95 28.35 -22.91
N LEU A 274 -9.93 27.30 -23.75
CA LEU A 274 -10.96 26.26 -23.73
C LEU A 274 -10.84 25.30 -22.53
N ILE A 275 -9.62 24.99 -22.07
CA ILE A 275 -9.40 24.26 -20.82
C ILE A 275 -9.91 25.09 -19.64
N GLY A 276 -9.60 26.39 -19.60
CA GLY A 276 -10.14 27.30 -18.58
C GLY A 276 -11.67 27.38 -18.61
N LEU A 277 -12.26 27.48 -19.81
CA LEU A 277 -13.72 27.44 -20.00
C LEU A 277 -14.32 26.17 -19.39
N THR A 278 -13.69 25.02 -19.63
CA THR A 278 -14.12 23.72 -19.10
C THR A 278 -14.08 23.68 -17.57
N GLN A 279 -13.00 24.20 -16.98
CA GLN A 279 -12.83 24.30 -15.53
C GLN A 279 -13.89 25.21 -14.87
N LEU A 280 -14.16 26.35 -15.49
CA LEU A 280 -15.16 27.29 -15.00
C LEU A 280 -16.58 26.72 -15.17
N CYS A 281 -16.84 25.98 -16.26
CA CYS A 281 -18.09 25.23 -16.42
C CYS A 281 -18.27 24.16 -15.32
N GLN A 282 -17.21 23.45 -14.92
CA GLN A 282 -17.27 22.50 -13.80
C GLN A 282 -17.67 23.20 -12.50
N TYR A 283 -17.10 24.38 -12.21
CA TYR A 283 -17.44 25.16 -11.02
C TYR A 283 -18.91 25.64 -11.05
N VAL A 284 -19.39 26.12 -12.20
CA VAL A 284 -20.80 26.48 -12.40
C VAL A 284 -21.73 25.29 -12.17
N VAL A 285 -21.40 24.12 -12.74
CA VAL A 285 -22.17 22.88 -12.54
C VAL A 285 -22.18 22.47 -11.07
N TYR A 286 -21.04 22.56 -10.38
CA TYR A 286 -20.97 22.19 -8.97
C TYR A 286 -21.85 23.08 -8.08
N GLY A 287 -21.78 24.40 -8.30
CA GLY A 287 -22.57 25.35 -7.55
C GLY A 287 -24.06 25.29 -7.88
N LYS A 288 -24.45 25.36 -9.16
CA LYS A 288 -25.86 25.24 -9.59
C LYS A 288 -26.45 23.86 -9.25
N GLY A 289 -25.68 22.79 -9.38
CA GLY A 289 -26.06 21.44 -8.99
C GLY A 289 -26.29 21.31 -7.48
N SER A 290 -25.55 22.06 -6.67
CA SER A 290 -25.73 22.16 -5.22
C SER A 290 -26.75 23.23 -4.80
N SER A 291 -27.39 23.91 -5.76
CA SER A 291 -28.30 25.05 -5.54
C SER A 291 -27.66 26.20 -4.72
N LEU A 292 -26.38 26.48 -4.98
CA LEU A 292 -25.61 27.57 -4.37
C LEU A 292 -25.25 28.65 -5.41
N GLY A 293 -25.17 29.90 -4.96
CA GLY A 293 -24.56 30.99 -5.73
C GLY A 293 -23.02 30.97 -5.65
N PRO A 294 -22.32 31.74 -6.51
CA PRO A 294 -20.84 31.77 -6.53
C PRO A 294 -20.24 32.26 -5.20
N ALA A 295 -20.85 33.24 -4.53
CA ALA A 295 -20.42 33.72 -3.23
C ALA A 295 -20.54 32.65 -2.12
N GLU A 296 -21.67 31.93 -2.11
CA GLU A 296 -21.96 30.91 -1.10
C GLU A 296 -21.07 29.67 -1.27
N LEU A 297 -20.79 29.28 -2.51
CA LEU A 297 -19.87 28.21 -2.83
C LEU A 297 -18.41 28.60 -2.54
N GLY A 298 -17.99 29.80 -2.96
CA GLY A 298 -16.63 30.31 -2.72
C GLY A 298 -16.28 30.33 -1.23
N ALA A 299 -17.24 30.72 -0.38
CA ALA A 299 -17.08 30.71 1.08
C ALA A 299 -16.83 29.33 1.70
N LYS A 300 -16.99 28.23 0.95
CA LYS A 300 -16.70 26.85 1.41
C LYS A 300 -15.22 26.48 1.27
N PHE A 301 -14.44 27.24 0.50
CA PHE A 301 -13.03 26.97 0.26
C PHE A 301 -12.12 27.80 1.18
N LYS A 302 -11.10 27.15 1.77
CA LYS A 302 -10.07 27.83 2.57
C LYS A 302 -8.93 28.39 1.73
N GLY A 303 -8.70 27.78 0.57
CA GLY A 303 -7.79 28.28 -0.44
C GLY A 303 -7.96 27.54 -1.76
N ALA A 304 -7.31 28.07 -2.79
CA ALA A 304 -7.30 27.50 -4.12
C ALA A 304 -5.89 27.58 -4.71
N THR A 305 -5.58 26.69 -5.65
CA THR A 305 -4.41 26.83 -6.51
C THR A 305 -4.67 26.11 -7.83
N GLY A 306 -3.83 26.34 -8.82
CA GLY A 306 -3.94 25.64 -10.08
C GLY A 306 -2.59 25.37 -10.71
N HIS A 307 -2.49 24.21 -11.36
CA HIS A 307 -1.28 23.79 -12.03
C HIS A 307 -1.16 24.52 -13.36
N SER A 308 -0.06 25.26 -13.53
CA SER A 308 0.18 26.11 -14.69
C SER A 308 -1.00 27.07 -14.93
N GLN A 309 -1.63 27.03 -16.10
CA GLN A 309 -2.78 27.87 -16.45
C GLN A 309 -3.98 27.76 -15.47
N GLY A 310 -4.10 26.66 -14.72
CA GLY A 310 -5.20 26.48 -13.76
C GLY A 310 -5.25 27.56 -12.69
N VAL A 311 -4.13 28.24 -12.40
CA VAL A 311 -4.07 29.33 -11.41
C VAL A 311 -5.01 30.48 -11.78
N VAL A 312 -5.28 30.69 -13.08
CA VAL A 312 -6.24 31.71 -13.54
C VAL A 312 -7.66 31.36 -13.09
N SER A 313 -8.08 30.12 -13.28
CA SER A 313 -9.39 29.63 -12.80
C SER A 313 -9.49 29.68 -11.28
N ALA A 314 -8.41 29.39 -10.57
CA ALA A 314 -8.34 29.51 -9.11
C ALA A 314 -8.59 30.96 -8.64
N LEU A 315 -8.04 31.96 -9.33
CA LEU A 315 -8.27 33.37 -9.02
C LEU A 315 -9.70 33.81 -9.35
N VAL A 316 -10.28 33.33 -10.45
CA VAL A 316 -11.68 33.61 -10.80
C VAL A 316 -12.60 33.11 -9.68
N ILE A 317 -12.45 31.88 -9.21
CA ILE A 317 -13.35 31.37 -8.16
C ILE A 317 -13.10 32.01 -6.78
N ALA A 318 -11.87 32.45 -6.52
CA ALA A 318 -11.51 33.11 -5.27
C ALA A 318 -12.03 34.54 -5.21
N HIS A 319 -12.42 35.14 -6.34
CA HIS A 319 -12.94 36.50 -6.40
C HIS A 319 -14.18 36.70 -5.51
N GLU A 320 -14.35 37.91 -4.99
CA GLU A 320 -15.49 38.30 -4.20
C GLU A 320 -16.71 38.50 -5.09
N TYR A 321 -17.76 37.73 -4.83
CA TYR A 321 -19.03 37.82 -5.55
C TYR A 321 -20.14 38.37 -4.66
N PRO A 322 -21.06 39.18 -5.21
CA PRO A 322 -22.20 39.66 -4.44
C PRO A 322 -23.13 38.48 -4.07
N PRO A 323 -23.86 38.57 -2.94
CA PRO A 323 -24.87 37.59 -2.59
C PRO A 323 -26.01 37.61 -3.62
N ALA A 324 -26.70 36.47 -3.75
CA ALA A 324 -27.86 36.35 -4.64
C ALA A 324 -28.91 37.42 -4.34
N ALA A 325 -29.33 38.16 -5.36
CA ALA A 325 -30.36 39.19 -5.22
C ALA A 325 -31.74 38.55 -4.95
N LYS A 326 -32.56 39.24 -4.15
CA LYS A 326 -33.92 38.76 -3.81
C LYS A 326 -34.95 38.97 -4.93
N ASP A 327 -34.55 39.61 -6.02
CA ASP A 327 -35.40 39.98 -7.16
C ASP A 327 -35.55 38.87 -8.21
N GLY A 328 -34.83 37.75 -8.06
CA GLY A 328 -34.90 36.60 -8.97
C GLY A 328 -33.95 36.68 -10.17
N SER A 329 -33.00 37.61 -10.19
CA SER A 329 -31.89 37.62 -11.16
C SER A 329 -30.96 36.40 -11.00
N ASP A 330 -30.30 35.96 -12.08
CA ASP A 330 -29.33 34.85 -12.01
C ASP A 330 -28.11 35.30 -11.18
N ALA A 331 -27.94 34.71 -10.00
CA ALA A 331 -26.84 35.02 -9.09
C ALA A 331 -25.44 34.73 -9.68
N TRP A 332 -25.38 34.00 -10.79
CA TRP A 332 -24.14 33.68 -11.51
C TRP A 332 -23.71 34.73 -12.53
N GLU A 333 -24.54 35.74 -12.80
CA GLU A 333 -24.21 36.82 -13.74
C GLU A 333 -22.86 37.50 -13.46
N PRO A 334 -22.56 37.94 -12.22
CA PRO A 334 -21.26 38.53 -11.90
C PRO A 334 -20.09 37.54 -12.06
N PHE A 335 -20.35 36.25 -11.87
CA PHE A 335 -19.35 35.21 -12.10
C PHE A 335 -19.05 35.05 -13.59
N TYR A 336 -20.04 35.12 -14.48
CA TYR A 336 -19.80 35.04 -15.91
C TYR A 336 -18.89 36.18 -16.37
N GLU A 337 -19.14 37.41 -15.93
CA GLU A 337 -18.29 38.57 -16.28
C GLU A 337 -16.83 38.38 -15.81
N GLN A 338 -16.63 37.91 -14.58
CA GLN A 338 -15.28 37.65 -14.07
C GLN A 338 -14.61 36.45 -14.78
N ALA A 339 -15.39 35.44 -15.14
CA ALA A 339 -14.93 34.30 -15.92
C ALA A 339 -14.46 34.73 -17.32
N LEU A 340 -15.17 35.65 -18.00
CA LEU A 340 -14.72 36.21 -19.28
C LEU A 340 -13.36 36.90 -19.13
N ARG A 341 -13.14 37.67 -18.06
CA ARG A 341 -11.82 38.28 -17.77
C ARG A 341 -10.73 37.23 -17.59
N GLY A 342 -11.02 36.12 -16.91
CA GLY A 342 -10.10 34.99 -16.81
C GLY A 342 -9.78 34.37 -18.17
N LEU A 343 -10.78 34.23 -19.05
CA LEU A 343 -10.59 33.73 -20.41
C LEU A 343 -9.74 34.68 -21.27
N ILE A 344 -9.84 36.01 -21.09
CA ILE A 344 -8.94 36.98 -21.75
C ILE A 344 -7.49 36.73 -21.33
N VAL A 345 -7.24 36.54 -20.03
CA VAL A 345 -5.88 36.25 -19.51
C VAL A 345 -5.34 34.96 -20.14
N LEU A 346 -6.14 33.89 -20.17
CA LEU A 346 -5.75 32.62 -20.80
C LEU A 346 -5.53 32.74 -22.31
N PHE A 347 -6.38 33.49 -23.01
CA PHE A 347 -6.22 33.80 -24.43
C PHE A 347 -4.89 34.52 -24.69
N GLN A 348 -4.55 35.54 -23.89
CA GLN A 348 -3.29 36.26 -24.03
C GLN A 348 -2.07 35.38 -23.70
N ILE A 349 -2.17 34.48 -22.72
CA ILE A 349 -1.09 33.51 -22.46
C ILE A 349 -0.88 32.57 -23.65
N GLY A 350 -1.97 32.06 -24.23
CA GLY A 350 -1.92 31.17 -25.39
C GLY A 350 -1.34 31.88 -26.61
N LEU A 351 -1.82 33.08 -26.89
CA LEU A 351 -1.39 33.93 -28.00
C LEU A 351 0.08 34.33 -27.86
N GLN A 352 0.47 35.03 -26.78
CA GLN A 352 1.82 35.56 -26.63
C GLN A 352 2.85 34.44 -26.47
N GLY A 353 2.50 33.33 -25.82
CA GLY A 353 3.36 32.15 -25.76
C GLY A 353 3.65 31.55 -27.13
N THR A 354 2.60 31.40 -27.96
CA THR A 354 2.75 30.87 -29.33
C THR A 354 3.52 31.82 -30.24
N LEU A 355 3.33 33.14 -30.09
CA LEU A 355 4.07 34.15 -30.85
C LEU A 355 5.53 34.27 -30.41
N ALA A 356 5.82 34.10 -29.11
CA ALA A 356 7.18 34.12 -28.58
C ALA A 356 7.98 32.87 -28.98
N PHE A 357 7.30 31.71 -29.09
CA PHE A 357 7.92 30.44 -29.47
C PHE A 357 7.09 29.72 -30.55
N PRO A 358 7.20 30.13 -31.83
CA PRO A 358 6.46 29.51 -32.92
C PRO A 358 6.92 28.07 -33.16
N SER A 359 6.02 27.22 -33.65
CA SER A 359 6.32 25.81 -33.95
C SER A 359 7.38 25.70 -35.05
N ILE A 360 8.43 24.91 -34.79
CA ILE A 360 9.50 24.64 -35.74
C ILE A 360 9.39 23.18 -36.19
N ALA A 361 9.44 22.96 -37.50
CA ALA A 361 9.38 21.61 -38.06
C ALA A 361 10.56 20.75 -37.58
N ILE A 362 10.24 19.56 -37.08
CA ILE A 362 11.21 18.53 -36.70
C ILE A 362 11.40 17.59 -37.90
N SER A 363 12.61 17.05 -38.08
CA SER A 363 12.83 16.11 -39.18
C SER A 363 12.01 14.83 -38.95
N PRO A 364 11.39 14.24 -40.00
CA PRO A 364 10.58 13.02 -39.87
C PRO A 364 11.33 11.86 -39.22
N ALA A 365 12.65 11.81 -39.37
CA ALA A 365 13.51 10.79 -38.77
C ALA A 365 13.58 10.89 -37.23
N LEU A 366 13.67 12.11 -36.67
CA LEU A 366 13.69 12.31 -35.21
C LEU A 366 12.32 12.03 -34.60
N GLU A 367 11.26 12.44 -35.27
CA GLU A 367 9.89 12.16 -34.85
C GLU A 367 9.61 10.64 -34.82
N SER A 368 9.92 9.94 -35.91
CA SER A 368 9.75 8.48 -36.01
C SER A 368 10.54 7.76 -34.91
N SER A 369 11.79 8.18 -34.68
CA SER A 369 12.63 7.62 -33.60
C SER A 369 11.97 7.76 -32.23
N SER A 370 11.42 8.93 -31.89
CA SER A 370 10.82 9.15 -30.58
C SER A 370 9.52 8.34 -30.40
N VAL A 371 8.66 8.32 -31.43
CA VAL A 371 7.42 7.54 -31.44
C VAL A 371 7.68 6.03 -31.31
N GLU A 372 8.62 5.48 -32.09
CA GLU A 372 8.98 4.05 -32.05
C GLU A 372 9.54 3.62 -30.68
N ASN A 373 10.16 4.55 -29.93
CA ASN A 373 10.67 4.31 -28.58
C ASN A 373 9.64 4.56 -27.46
N GLY A 374 8.39 4.85 -27.82
CA GLY A 374 7.28 5.04 -26.88
C GLY A 374 7.28 6.38 -26.15
N GLU A 375 7.98 7.39 -26.67
CA GLU A 375 8.11 8.73 -26.07
C GLU A 375 7.04 9.70 -26.58
N GLY A 376 6.39 9.41 -27.71
CA GLY A 376 5.38 10.26 -28.34
C GLY A 376 5.95 11.22 -29.38
N VAL A 377 5.09 12.10 -29.92
CA VAL A 377 5.51 13.12 -30.89
C VAL A 377 6.31 14.20 -30.16
N PRO A 378 7.53 14.56 -30.61
CA PRO A 378 8.32 15.55 -29.90
C PRO A 378 7.71 16.94 -29.90
N THR A 379 7.67 17.56 -28.73
CA THR A 379 7.14 18.90 -28.47
C THR A 379 8.09 19.69 -27.57
N ALA A 380 7.67 20.85 -27.07
CA ALA A 380 8.49 21.70 -26.20
C ALA A 380 8.51 21.26 -24.72
N MET A 381 7.79 20.19 -24.36
CA MET A 381 7.68 19.71 -22.97
C MET A 381 7.77 18.18 -22.88
N LEU A 382 8.72 17.66 -22.10
CA LEU A 382 8.96 16.23 -21.87
C LEU A 382 8.70 15.86 -20.40
N ALA A 383 7.67 15.06 -20.13
CA ALA A 383 7.43 14.49 -18.80
C ALA A 383 8.39 13.33 -18.51
N VAL A 384 9.03 13.35 -17.35
CA VAL A 384 9.95 12.32 -16.85
C VAL A 384 9.47 11.85 -15.47
N THR A 385 9.04 10.59 -15.37
CA THR A 385 8.46 10.03 -14.14
C THR A 385 9.21 8.77 -13.70
N GLY A 386 9.65 8.73 -12.44
CA GLY A 386 10.37 7.61 -11.82
C GLY A 386 11.89 7.80 -11.71
N LEU A 387 12.46 8.86 -12.30
CA LEU A 387 13.88 9.19 -12.20
C LEU A 387 14.14 10.15 -11.04
N ASP A 388 15.30 10.06 -10.40
CA ASP A 388 15.71 11.03 -9.37
C ASP A 388 16.19 12.35 -9.99
N LEU A 389 16.00 13.45 -9.25
CA LEU A 389 16.31 14.80 -9.72
C LEU A 389 17.79 14.95 -10.14
N LYS A 390 18.72 14.46 -9.32
CA LYS A 390 20.16 14.59 -9.56
C LYS A 390 20.60 13.91 -10.86
N SER A 391 20.07 12.71 -11.15
CA SER A 391 20.33 12.01 -12.41
C SER A 391 19.79 12.78 -13.61
N LEU A 392 18.59 13.37 -13.50
CA LEU A 392 17.98 14.17 -14.56
C LEU A 392 18.77 15.46 -14.82
N GLU A 393 19.10 16.23 -13.78
CA GLU A 393 19.90 17.47 -13.87
C GLU A 393 21.25 17.23 -14.52
N LYS A 394 21.95 16.15 -14.14
CA LYS A 394 23.22 15.77 -14.76
C LYS A 394 23.06 15.59 -16.27
N LYS A 395 22.00 14.92 -16.71
CA LYS A 395 21.77 14.66 -18.13
C LYS A 395 21.37 15.93 -18.89
N ILE A 396 20.59 16.81 -18.27
CA ILE A 396 20.27 18.12 -18.82
C ILE A 396 21.53 18.96 -19.02
N ALA A 397 22.43 18.99 -18.02
CA ALA A 397 23.69 19.72 -18.12
C ALA A 397 24.59 19.17 -19.26
N GLU A 398 24.61 17.85 -19.47
CA GLU A 398 25.29 17.24 -20.62
C GLU A 398 24.70 17.73 -21.95
N VAL A 399 23.36 17.75 -22.09
CA VAL A 399 22.69 18.22 -23.31
C VAL A 399 22.96 19.70 -23.55
N ASN A 400 22.77 20.57 -22.55
CA ASN A 400 23.06 22.00 -22.65
C ASN A 400 24.53 22.28 -23.01
N GLY A 401 25.46 21.45 -22.52
CA GLY A 401 26.86 21.50 -22.95
C GLY A 401 27.04 21.30 -24.46
N HIS A 402 26.28 20.41 -25.09
CA HIS A 402 26.31 20.21 -26.54
C HIS A 402 25.63 21.37 -27.28
N VAL A 403 24.50 21.87 -26.78
CA VAL A 403 23.80 23.05 -27.33
C VAL A 403 24.73 24.26 -27.39
N LYS A 404 25.48 24.49 -26.31
CA LYS A 404 26.48 25.57 -26.22
C LYS A 404 27.64 25.41 -27.21
N LEU A 405 28.08 24.17 -27.47
CA LEU A 405 29.10 23.87 -28.49
C LEU A 405 28.61 24.18 -29.92
N GLU A 406 27.30 24.10 -30.17
CA GLU A 406 26.68 24.52 -31.44
C GLU A 406 26.51 26.05 -31.55
N GLY A 407 26.96 26.82 -30.54
CA GLY A 407 26.84 28.29 -30.52
C GLY A 407 25.43 28.80 -30.22
N ARG A 408 24.56 27.97 -29.64
CA ARG A 408 23.20 28.33 -29.21
C ARG A 408 23.18 28.55 -27.69
N ASP A 409 22.26 29.41 -27.22
CA ASP A 409 21.97 29.54 -25.79
C ASP A 409 21.35 28.26 -25.23
N GLU A 410 21.48 28.04 -23.93
CA GLU A 410 20.91 26.86 -23.28
C GLU A 410 19.39 26.83 -23.46
N THR A 411 18.87 25.68 -23.87
CA THR A 411 17.44 25.53 -24.20
C THR A 411 16.71 24.58 -23.27
N VAL A 412 17.41 23.71 -22.52
CA VAL A 412 16.77 22.63 -21.75
C VAL A 412 16.83 22.94 -20.25
N SER A 413 15.68 22.94 -19.58
CA SER A 413 15.60 23.13 -18.13
C SER A 413 14.42 22.38 -17.51
N ILE A 414 14.50 22.09 -16.21
CA ILE A 414 13.37 21.52 -15.47
C ILE A 414 12.41 22.64 -15.13
N SER A 415 11.16 22.49 -15.55
CA SER A 415 10.13 23.51 -15.43
C SER A 415 9.07 23.16 -14.40
N LEU A 416 8.70 21.88 -14.30
CA LEU A 416 7.67 21.43 -13.36
C LEU A 416 8.22 20.37 -12.41
N TYR A 417 8.15 20.65 -11.12
CA TYR A 417 8.48 19.75 -10.02
C TYR A 417 7.17 19.19 -9.43
N ASN A 418 6.58 18.24 -10.16
CA ASN A 418 5.26 17.66 -9.89
C ASN A 418 5.24 16.68 -8.71
N GLY A 419 6.41 16.19 -8.29
CA GLY A 419 6.62 15.35 -7.12
C GLY A 419 8.10 15.00 -6.98
N ALA A 420 8.45 14.18 -5.99
CA ALA A 420 9.87 13.85 -5.70
C ALA A 420 10.60 13.14 -6.85
N ARG A 421 9.87 12.47 -7.74
CA ARG A 421 10.37 11.77 -8.93
C ARG A 421 9.49 11.97 -10.16
N ALA A 422 8.74 13.07 -10.20
CA ALA A 422 7.86 13.40 -11.31
C ALA A 422 8.17 14.82 -11.76
N PHE A 423 8.75 14.95 -12.95
CA PHE A 423 9.25 16.21 -13.48
C PHE A 423 8.74 16.45 -14.89
N VAL A 424 8.71 17.71 -15.32
CA VAL A 424 8.60 18.07 -16.73
C VAL A 424 9.77 18.97 -17.10
N VAL A 425 10.44 18.60 -18.18
CA VAL A 425 11.57 19.32 -18.76
C VAL A 425 11.08 20.09 -19.97
N THR A 426 11.41 21.37 -20.08
CA THR A 426 11.08 22.19 -21.25
C THR A 426 12.31 22.46 -22.08
N GLY A 427 12.10 22.74 -23.37
CA GLY A 427 13.14 23.24 -24.25
C GLY A 427 12.78 23.14 -25.71
N ALA A 428 13.76 23.42 -26.58
CA ALA A 428 13.58 23.22 -28.01
C ALA A 428 13.34 21.72 -28.29
N PRO A 429 12.32 21.35 -29.10
CA PRO A 429 11.94 19.94 -29.29
C PRO A 429 13.11 19.03 -29.73
N LYS A 430 13.98 19.53 -30.61
CA LYS A 430 15.20 18.81 -31.05
C LYS A 430 16.13 18.46 -29.88
N ASP A 431 16.31 19.38 -28.93
CA ASP A 431 17.22 19.19 -27.79
C ASP A 431 16.60 18.24 -26.76
N LEU A 432 15.26 18.27 -26.61
CA LEU A 432 14.53 17.31 -25.78
C LEU A 432 14.56 15.89 -26.36
N VAL A 433 14.56 15.71 -27.68
CA VAL A 433 14.82 14.39 -28.30
C VAL A 433 16.24 13.92 -27.94
N GLY A 434 17.23 14.81 -27.99
CA GLY A 434 18.59 14.50 -27.55
C GLY A 434 18.67 14.08 -26.07
N LEU A 435 17.89 14.73 -25.21
CA LEU A 435 17.74 14.35 -23.80
C LEU A 435 17.10 12.96 -23.66
N ALA A 436 15.98 12.70 -24.34
CA ALA A 436 15.28 11.42 -24.32
C ALA A 436 16.19 10.27 -24.79
N ASP A 437 16.86 10.45 -25.93
CA ASP A 437 17.85 9.50 -26.46
C ASP A 437 18.97 9.20 -25.46
N GLY A 438 19.46 10.24 -24.79
CA GLY A 438 20.53 10.11 -23.82
C GLY A 438 20.09 9.44 -22.51
N LEU A 439 18.87 9.70 -22.04
CA LEU A 439 18.27 9.05 -20.88
C LEU A 439 17.94 7.59 -21.18
N ARG A 440 17.43 7.29 -22.38
CA ARG A 440 17.06 5.93 -22.83
C ARG A 440 18.23 4.94 -22.73
N LYS A 441 19.45 5.37 -23.01
CA LYS A 441 20.67 4.53 -22.89
C LYS A 441 20.94 4.04 -21.46
N ASN A 442 20.46 4.76 -20.46
CA ASN A 442 20.64 4.45 -19.04
C ASN A 442 19.35 3.92 -18.39
N ARG A 443 18.29 3.67 -19.18
CA ARG A 443 17.00 3.16 -18.69
C ARG A 443 16.99 1.62 -18.72
N ALA A 444 16.40 1.01 -17.69
CA ALA A 444 16.14 -0.42 -17.72
C ALA A 444 15.14 -0.76 -18.84
N PRO A 445 15.36 -1.82 -19.64
CA PRO A 445 14.33 -2.34 -20.54
C PRO A 445 13.04 -2.69 -19.77
N ALA A 446 11.89 -2.41 -20.37
CA ALA A 446 10.60 -2.71 -19.75
C ALA A 446 10.50 -4.21 -19.42
N GLY A 447 10.06 -4.52 -18.19
CA GLY A 447 9.91 -5.90 -17.72
C GLY A 447 11.21 -6.65 -17.41
N LYS A 448 12.39 -6.01 -17.52
CA LYS A 448 13.66 -6.65 -17.12
C LYS A 448 13.71 -6.84 -15.61
N ASP A 449 13.78 -8.09 -15.17
CA ASP A 449 14.01 -8.41 -13.76
C ASP A 449 15.42 -7.97 -13.33
N GLN A 450 15.47 -7.10 -12.33
CA GLN A 450 16.70 -6.62 -11.69
C GLN A 450 16.76 -7.01 -10.21
N SER A 451 15.84 -7.86 -9.72
CA SER A 451 15.73 -8.26 -8.31
C SER A 451 16.99 -8.95 -7.77
N LYS A 452 17.77 -9.60 -8.64
CA LYS A 452 19.05 -10.25 -8.32
C LYS A 452 20.28 -9.34 -8.50
N ILE A 453 20.10 -8.11 -8.98
CA ILE A 453 21.16 -7.11 -9.10
C ILE A 453 21.13 -6.23 -7.84
N PRO A 454 22.29 -5.96 -7.18
CA PRO A 454 22.39 -5.01 -6.06
C PRO A 454 21.73 -3.68 -6.40
N HIS A 455 20.92 -3.14 -5.49
CA HIS A 455 20.04 -1.98 -5.73
C HIS A 455 20.79 -0.79 -6.36
N SER A 456 21.95 -0.42 -5.82
CA SER A 456 22.78 0.68 -6.34
C SER A 456 23.33 0.47 -7.76
N LYS A 457 23.37 -0.78 -8.23
CA LYS A 457 23.90 -1.17 -9.56
C LYS A 457 22.79 -1.39 -10.58
N ARG A 458 21.51 -1.23 -10.21
CA ARG A 458 20.37 -1.37 -11.12
C ARG A 458 20.31 -0.20 -12.09
N LEU A 459 19.83 -0.48 -13.29
CA LEU A 459 19.41 0.60 -14.19
C LEU A 459 18.11 1.20 -13.65
N PRO A 460 17.98 2.53 -13.62
CA PRO A 460 16.75 3.19 -13.19
C PRO A 460 15.57 2.78 -14.09
N VAL A 461 14.41 2.60 -13.45
CA VAL A 461 13.13 2.33 -14.10
C VAL A 461 12.33 3.62 -14.07
N PHE A 462 12.09 4.21 -15.24
CA PHE A 462 11.38 5.48 -15.38
C PHE A 462 10.71 5.56 -16.76
N SER A 463 9.66 6.37 -16.88
CA SER A 463 8.99 6.68 -18.15
C SER A 463 9.32 8.09 -18.60
N MET A 464 9.36 8.28 -19.91
CA MET A 464 9.48 9.58 -20.55
C MET A 464 8.37 9.69 -21.58
N ARG A 465 7.70 10.84 -21.64
CA ARG A 465 6.67 11.08 -22.64
C ARG A 465 6.55 12.57 -22.95
N PHE A 466 6.56 12.92 -24.23
CA PHE A 466 6.28 14.27 -24.66
C PHE A 466 4.82 14.62 -24.36
N LEU A 467 4.62 15.81 -23.80
CA LEU A 467 3.30 16.38 -23.60
C LEU A 467 2.87 17.06 -24.90
N PRO A 468 1.60 17.00 -25.33
CA PRO A 468 1.07 17.70 -26.50
C PRO A 468 1.00 19.22 -26.28
N ILE A 469 2.13 19.85 -25.98
CA ILE A 469 2.28 21.26 -25.62
C ILE A 469 3.49 21.81 -26.39
N ASN A 470 3.21 22.66 -27.37
CA ASN A 470 4.23 23.18 -28.30
C ASN A 470 4.93 24.45 -27.83
N VAL A 471 4.51 25.01 -26.70
CA VAL A 471 5.11 26.19 -26.08
C VAL A 471 5.87 25.76 -24.81
N PRO A 472 7.14 26.16 -24.63
CA PRO A 472 7.94 25.80 -23.44
C PRO A 472 7.55 26.67 -22.25
N TYR A 473 6.32 26.51 -21.72
CA TYR A 473 5.87 27.24 -20.53
C TYR A 473 6.80 26.99 -19.34
N HIS A 474 6.88 27.95 -18.41
CA HIS A 474 7.74 27.91 -17.22
C HIS A 474 9.24 27.82 -17.57
N SER A 475 9.66 28.57 -18.58
CA SER A 475 11.03 28.53 -19.11
C SER A 475 11.54 29.93 -19.42
N HIS A 476 12.85 30.13 -19.31
CA HIS A 476 13.51 31.38 -19.73
C HIS A 476 13.33 31.64 -21.24
N LEU A 477 12.98 30.61 -22.03
CA LEU A 477 12.67 30.73 -23.45
C LEU A 477 11.47 31.66 -23.75
N LEU A 478 10.62 31.96 -22.77
CA LEU A 478 9.49 32.87 -22.90
C LEU A 478 9.72 34.24 -22.25
N GLN A 479 10.97 34.59 -21.95
CA GLN A 479 11.30 35.92 -21.42
C GLN A 479 10.84 37.02 -22.39
N GLY A 480 10.20 38.08 -21.86
CA GLY A 480 9.59 39.13 -22.67
C GLY A 480 8.12 38.90 -23.02
N ALA A 481 7.57 37.70 -22.80
CA ALA A 481 6.16 37.40 -23.06
C ALA A 481 5.22 38.03 -22.01
N THR A 482 5.66 38.12 -20.75
CA THR A 482 4.91 38.77 -19.66
C THR A 482 4.62 40.23 -19.97
N GLU A 483 5.62 40.99 -20.40
CA GLU A 483 5.50 42.41 -20.72
C GLU A 483 4.56 42.63 -21.92
N LYS A 484 4.63 41.76 -22.93
CA LYS A 484 3.73 41.80 -24.09
C LYS A 484 2.28 41.51 -23.69
N ALA A 485 2.04 40.51 -22.86
CA ALA A 485 0.71 40.18 -22.38
C ALA A 485 0.13 41.31 -21.52
N LEU A 486 0.91 41.86 -20.58
CA LEU A 486 0.49 42.98 -19.73
C LEU A 486 0.12 44.23 -20.53
N ALA A 487 0.84 44.52 -21.63
CA ALA A 487 0.56 45.68 -22.47
C ALA A 487 -0.84 45.67 -23.13
N THR A 488 -1.52 44.52 -23.14
CA THR A 488 -2.90 44.39 -23.67
C THR A 488 -3.99 44.76 -22.67
N PHE A 489 -3.64 44.94 -21.39
CA PHE A 489 -4.60 45.27 -20.32
C PHE A 489 -4.49 46.75 -19.94
N SER A 490 -5.64 47.42 -19.86
CA SER A 490 -5.76 48.75 -19.28
C SER A 490 -5.58 48.72 -17.75
N ALA A 491 -5.30 49.89 -17.16
CA ALA A 491 -5.20 50.01 -15.70
C ALA A 491 -6.51 49.65 -14.98
N GLU A 492 -7.66 49.91 -15.61
CA GLU A 492 -8.99 49.55 -15.10
C GLU A 492 -9.17 48.02 -15.09
N GLU A 493 -8.80 47.34 -16.18
CA GLU A 493 -8.85 45.88 -16.25
C GLU A 493 -7.91 45.21 -15.25
N ALA A 494 -6.72 45.76 -15.06
CA ALA A 494 -5.77 45.29 -14.05
C ALA A 494 -6.32 45.45 -12.61
N ALA A 495 -7.08 46.51 -12.33
CA ALA A 495 -7.64 46.76 -11.00
C ALA A 495 -8.67 45.69 -10.57
N HIS A 496 -9.31 44.99 -11.52
CA HIS A 496 -10.22 43.87 -11.22
C HIS A 496 -9.52 42.64 -10.61
N TRP A 497 -8.19 42.55 -10.72
CA TRP A 497 -7.37 41.48 -10.14
C TRP A 497 -6.67 41.92 -8.86
N ALA A 498 -7.11 43.01 -8.24
CA ALA A 498 -6.51 43.50 -7.01
C ALA A 498 -6.59 42.44 -5.89
N PRO A 499 -5.54 42.27 -5.07
CA PRO A 499 -5.49 41.31 -3.97
C PRO A 499 -6.68 41.38 -3.01
N SER A 500 -7.22 42.59 -2.79
CA SER A 500 -8.40 42.82 -1.94
C SER A 500 -9.69 42.23 -2.49
N SER A 501 -9.71 41.84 -3.77
CA SER A 501 -10.87 41.24 -4.43
C SER A 501 -10.98 39.73 -4.21
N PHE A 502 -10.05 39.09 -3.48
CA PHE A 502 -10.08 37.64 -3.25
C PHE A 502 -10.52 37.28 -1.82
N THR A 503 -11.43 36.32 -1.72
CA THR A 503 -12.07 35.87 -0.48
C THR A 503 -11.28 34.77 0.25
N CYS A 504 -10.50 33.97 -0.48
CA CYS A 504 -9.64 32.91 0.06
C CYS A 504 -8.21 33.03 -0.45
N ALA A 505 -7.27 32.29 0.17
CA ALA A 505 -5.89 32.27 -0.30
C ALA A 505 -5.82 31.67 -1.71
N VAL A 506 -5.02 32.27 -2.58
CA VAL A 506 -4.62 31.65 -3.84
C VAL A 506 -3.11 31.45 -3.81
N TYR A 507 -2.68 30.20 -3.84
CA TYR A 507 -1.28 29.84 -3.65
C TYR A 507 -0.51 29.97 -4.96
N ASN A 508 0.55 30.78 -4.93
CA ASN A 508 1.50 30.93 -6.02
C ASN A 508 2.18 29.59 -6.35
N THR A 509 2.34 29.28 -7.64
CA THR A 509 2.83 27.99 -8.12
C THR A 509 4.34 27.77 -7.93
N GLU A 510 5.12 28.84 -7.79
CA GLU A 510 6.57 28.81 -7.60
C GLU A 510 6.94 28.70 -6.12
N ASP A 511 6.42 29.58 -5.27
CA ASP A 511 6.86 29.73 -3.88
C ASP A 511 5.79 29.40 -2.82
N GLY A 512 4.54 29.16 -3.23
CA GLY A 512 3.44 28.83 -2.32
C GLY A 512 2.91 30.00 -1.50
N SER A 513 3.33 31.23 -1.80
CA SER A 513 2.83 32.44 -1.13
C SER A 513 1.34 32.70 -1.43
N ASP A 514 0.65 33.35 -0.48
CA ASP A 514 -0.74 33.78 -0.68
C ASP A 514 -0.77 35.06 -1.54
N MET A 515 -1.31 34.94 -2.75
CA MET A 515 -1.37 36.05 -3.71
C MET A 515 -2.20 37.25 -3.22
N ARG A 516 -2.99 37.11 -2.15
CA ARG A 516 -3.65 38.24 -1.48
C ARG A 516 -2.68 39.23 -0.82
N GLN A 517 -1.43 38.84 -0.65
CA GLN A 517 -0.37 39.65 -0.05
C GLN A 517 0.44 40.45 -1.08
N LEU A 518 0.17 40.24 -2.38
CA LEU A 518 0.80 41.01 -3.46
C LEU A 518 0.23 42.43 -3.55
N SER A 519 0.81 43.27 -4.41
CA SER A 519 0.21 44.56 -4.78
C SER A 519 -0.76 44.40 -5.97
N ALA A 520 -1.73 45.31 -6.15
CA ALA A 520 -2.72 45.19 -7.23
C ALA A 520 -2.14 45.06 -8.63
N SER A 521 -1.14 45.88 -8.98
CA SER A 521 -0.48 45.81 -10.29
C SER A 521 0.39 44.55 -10.46
N SER A 522 0.74 43.85 -9.38
CA SER A 522 1.62 42.66 -9.42
C SER A 522 0.87 41.34 -9.53
N VAL A 523 -0.46 41.28 -9.39
CA VAL A 523 -1.20 40.00 -9.51
C VAL A 523 -1.20 39.50 -10.95
N LEU A 524 -1.59 40.32 -11.93
CA LEU A 524 -1.54 39.93 -13.34
C LEU A 524 -0.11 39.63 -13.81
N GLU A 525 0.84 40.48 -13.43
CA GLU A 525 2.27 40.27 -13.70
C GLU A 525 2.75 38.93 -13.13
N SER A 526 2.38 38.65 -11.87
CA SER A 526 2.69 37.39 -11.22
C SER A 526 2.07 36.19 -11.94
N ILE A 527 0.83 36.26 -12.43
CA ILE A 527 0.20 35.17 -13.20
C ILE A 527 0.96 34.90 -14.49
N PHE A 528 1.24 35.95 -15.26
CA PHE A 528 1.97 35.81 -16.52
C PHE A 528 3.38 35.25 -16.27
N GLN A 529 4.07 35.74 -15.25
CA GLN A 529 5.37 35.22 -14.86
C GLN A 529 5.31 33.76 -14.40
N GLN A 530 4.33 33.41 -13.55
CA GLN A 530 4.09 32.04 -13.06
C GLN A 530 3.91 31.04 -14.20
N ILE A 531 3.32 31.46 -15.33
CA ILE A 531 3.02 30.57 -16.46
C ILE A 531 4.11 30.63 -17.54
N PHE A 532 4.64 31.80 -17.87
CA PHE A 532 5.64 31.93 -18.92
C PHE A 532 7.03 31.49 -18.46
N THR A 533 7.51 31.95 -17.31
CA THR A 533 8.95 31.86 -16.98
C THR A 533 9.25 31.14 -15.68
N SER A 534 8.45 31.33 -14.63
CA SER A 534 8.71 30.73 -13.32
C SER A 534 8.45 29.22 -13.31
N PRO A 535 9.30 28.42 -12.64
CA PRO A 535 9.07 26.99 -12.45
C PRO A 535 7.88 26.73 -11.51
N ILE A 536 7.29 25.55 -11.62
CA ILE A 536 6.25 25.09 -10.67
C ILE A 536 6.86 24.15 -9.65
N HIS A 537 6.68 24.46 -8.38
CA HIS A 537 7.00 23.58 -7.26
C HIS A 537 5.72 23.06 -6.61
N TRP A 538 5.12 22.07 -7.27
CA TRP A 538 3.75 21.68 -7.01
C TRP A 538 3.56 21.14 -5.59
N VAL A 539 4.34 20.14 -5.18
CA VAL A 539 4.17 19.46 -3.89
C VAL A 539 4.79 20.20 -2.72
N SER A 540 5.99 20.76 -2.92
CA SER A 540 6.75 21.41 -1.85
C SER A 540 6.22 22.79 -1.48
N HIS A 541 5.55 23.48 -2.42
CA HIS A 541 5.09 24.85 -2.25
C HIS A 541 3.58 24.99 -2.54
N ALA A 542 3.16 24.93 -3.81
CA ALA A 542 1.79 25.29 -4.23
C ALA A 542 0.68 24.48 -3.54
N THR A 543 0.91 23.19 -3.34
CA THR A 543 -0.03 22.24 -2.71
C THR A 543 0.44 21.76 -1.34
N ASN A 544 1.40 22.45 -0.73
CA ASN A 544 1.81 22.18 0.64
C ASN A 544 0.82 22.81 1.64
N PHE A 545 -0.45 22.38 1.55
CA PHE A 545 -1.53 22.91 2.36
C PHE A 545 -1.28 22.70 3.86
N PRO A 546 -1.91 23.51 4.73
CA PRO A 546 -1.80 23.35 6.18
C PRO A 546 -2.18 21.94 6.65
N SER A 547 -1.66 21.51 7.80
CA SER A 547 -1.99 20.20 8.39
C SER A 547 -3.47 20.03 8.76
N SER A 548 -4.24 21.12 8.80
CA SER A 548 -5.69 21.15 8.97
C SER A 548 -6.48 20.83 7.70
N ALA A 549 -5.84 20.85 6.52
CA ALA A 549 -6.48 20.50 5.26
C ALA A 549 -7.02 19.07 5.30
N THR A 550 -8.26 18.89 4.84
CA THR A 550 -8.95 17.59 4.87
C THR A 550 -9.40 17.12 3.51
N HIS A 551 -9.75 18.04 2.61
CA HIS A 551 -10.29 17.73 1.30
C HIS A 551 -9.74 18.68 0.24
N ALA A 552 -9.61 18.17 -0.98
CA ALA A 552 -9.37 18.99 -2.16
C ALA A 552 -10.33 18.57 -3.28
N ILE A 553 -10.94 19.52 -3.95
CA ILE A 553 -11.82 19.28 -5.09
C ILE A 553 -11.09 19.71 -6.36
N ASP A 554 -10.87 18.76 -7.27
CA ASP A 554 -10.27 18.99 -8.58
C ASP A 554 -11.36 19.31 -9.60
N PHE A 555 -11.33 20.57 -10.06
CA PHE A 555 -12.16 21.12 -11.14
C PHE A 555 -11.45 21.07 -12.50
N GLY A 556 -10.20 20.58 -12.52
CA GLY A 556 -9.38 20.41 -13.71
C GLY A 556 -9.95 19.43 -14.73
N THR A 557 -9.35 19.45 -15.91
CA THR A 557 -9.57 18.45 -16.96
C THR A 557 -8.70 17.21 -16.71
N GLY A 558 -9.04 16.10 -17.37
CA GLY A 558 -8.30 14.84 -17.36
C GLY A 558 -8.92 13.75 -16.47
N GLY A 559 -9.97 14.05 -15.72
CA GLY A 559 -10.64 13.11 -14.82
C GLY A 559 -9.65 12.38 -13.90
N ALA A 560 -9.63 11.04 -13.94
CA ALA A 560 -8.70 10.23 -13.15
C ALA A 560 -7.21 10.41 -13.55
N SER A 561 -6.93 10.95 -14.73
CA SER A 561 -5.58 11.28 -15.22
C SER A 561 -5.20 12.75 -14.99
N GLY A 562 -6.10 13.54 -14.38
CA GLY A 562 -5.90 14.95 -14.08
C GLY A 562 -4.99 15.20 -12.88
N ILE A 563 -4.90 16.47 -12.46
CA ILE A 563 -4.00 16.89 -11.37
C ILE A 563 -4.42 16.30 -10.02
N GLY A 564 -5.71 16.02 -9.82
CA GLY A 564 -6.23 15.43 -8.58
C GLY A 564 -5.61 14.09 -8.24
N SER A 565 -5.37 13.20 -9.22
CA SER A 565 -4.74 11.90 -8.96
C SER A 565 -3.25 12.01 -8.65
N LEU A 566 -2.56 12.99 -9.25
CA LEU A 566 -1.20 13.33 -8.89
C LEU A 566 -1.14 13.84 -7.43
N CYS A 567 -2.03 14.76 -7.06
CA CYS A 567 -2.14 15.26 -5.68
C CYS A 567 -2.46 14.15 -4.69
N ALA A 568 -3.40 13.26 -5.01
CA ALA A 568 -3.77 12.13 -4.15
C ALA A 568 -2.54 11.26 -3.81
N ARG A 569 -1.69 10.95 -4.79
CA ARG A 569 -0.42 10.22 -4.57
C ARG A 569 0.57 11.00 -3.72
N ASN A 570 0.73 12.31 -3.99
CA ASN A 570 1.66 13.16 -3.26
C ASN A 570 1.24 13.43 -1.80
N TRP A 571 -0.06 13.30 -1.50
CA TRP A 571 -0.63 13.52 -0.18
C TRP A 571 -0.93 12.24 0.59
N GLU A 572 -0.51 11.07 0.09
CA GLU A 572 -0.64 9.82 0.84
C GLU A 572 -0.10 9.99 2.26
N GLY A 573 -0.95 9.68 3.25
CA GLY A 573 -0.64 9.83 4.67
C GLY A 573 -0.83 11.20 5.29
N ARG A 574 -1.16 12.23 4.50
CA ARG A 574 -1.47 13.59 4.99
C ARG A 574 -2.94 13.77 5.40
N GLY A 575 -3.80 12.79 5.13
CA GLY A 575 -5.23 12.86 5.46
C GLY A 575 -6.04 13.81 4.58
N ILE A 576 -5.59 14.07 3.34
CA ILE A 576 -6.30 14.94 2.39
C ILE A 576 -7.03 14.07 1.37
N ARG A 577 -8.37 14.08 1.40
CA ARG A 577 -9.23 13.39 0.42
C ARG A 577 -9.35 14.23 -0.86
N THR A 578 -8.84 13.71 -1.97
CA THR A 578 -9.02 14.34 -3.29
C THR A 578 -10.30 13.86 -3.96
N ILE A 579 -11.15 14.78 -4.41
CA ILE A 579 -12.38 14.51 -5.15
C ILE A 579 -12.26 15.10 -6.56
N MET A 580 -12.33 14.26 -7.60
CA MET A 580 -12.15 14.65 -9.00
C MET A 580 -13.51 14.74 -9.68
N LEU A 581 -14.02 15.96 -9.92
CA LEU A 581 -15.37 16.15 -10.48
C LEU A 581 -15.51 15.61 -11.91
N GLY A 582 -14.42 15.64 -12.68
CA GLY A 582 -14.35 15.03 -14.01
C GLY A 582 -14.52 13.51 -14.00
N ASN A 583 -14.26 12.83 -12.87
CA ASN A 583 -14.46 11.39 -12.73
C ASN A 583 -15.89 11.08 -12.23
N ARG A 584 -16.82 10.83 -13.17
CA ARG A 584 -18.26 10.73 -12.90
C ARG A 584 -18.76 9.31 -12.59
N GLY A 585 -17.88 8.31 -12.63
CA GLY A 585 -18.22 6.91 -12.36
C GLY A 585 -18.09 6.53 -10.89
N GLU A 586 -18.06 5.23 -10.63
CA GLU A 586 -17.66 4.66 -9.34
C GLU A 586 -16.16 4.78 -9.08
N GLY A 587 -15.78 4.63 -7.81
CA GLY A 587 -14.39 4.57 -7.37
C GLY A 587 -13.99 5.65 -6.37
N THR A 588 -12.84 5.44 -5.76
CA THR A 588 -12.26 6.31 -4.73
C THR A 588 -11.92 7.69 -5.31
N GLY A 589 -12.45 8.74 -4.69
CA GLY A 589 -12.20 10.13 -5.11
C GLY A 589 -13.01 10.54 -6.35
N ALA A 590 -14.05 9.78 -6.70
CA ALA A 590 -14.96 10.13 -7.79
C ALA A 590 -15.83 11.34 -7.44
N GLY A 591 -16.27 12.07 -8.47
CA GLY A 591 -17.04 13.31 -8.34
C GLY A 591 -18.33 13.17 -7.53
N LYS A 592 -18.96 11.98 -7.50
CA LYS A 592 -20.16 11.71 -6.69
C LYS A 592 -19.99 12.08 -5.22
N GLU A 593 -18.77 11.97 -4.69
CA GLU A 593 -18.45 12.29 -3.29
C GLU A 593 -18.67 13.76 -2.95
N ALA A 594 -18.58 14.65 -3.94
CA ALA A 594 -18.82 16.09 -3.74
C ALA A 594 -20.29 16.40 -3.40
N TRP A 595 -21.24 15.58 -3.88
CA TRP A 595 -22.68 15.71 -3.61
C TRP A 595 -23.22 14.68 -2.62
N GLY A 596 -22.36 13.77 -2.13
CA GLY A 596 -22.74 12.66 -1.29
C GLY A 596 -23.20 13.09 0.12
N LYS A 597 -24.00 12.21 0.74
CA LYS A 597 -24.40 12.34 2.17
C LYS A 597 -23.35 11.85 3.16
N LYS A 598 -22.38 11.06 2.69
CA LYS A 598 -21.23 10.62 3.47
C LYS A 598 -20.02 11.41 3.05
N VAL A 599 -19.23 11.85 4.01
CA VAL A 599 -17.97 12.56 3.77
C VAL A 599 -16.83 11.55 3.94
N PRO A 600 -16.28 11.02 2.83
CA PRO A 600 -15.13 10.13 2.91
C PRO A 600 -13.91 10.90 3.42
N THR A 601 -13.06 10.25 4.20
CA THR A 601 -11.87 10.87 4.80
C THR A 601 -10.66 9.97 4.61
N GLU A 602 -9.50 10.58 4.42
CA GLU A 602 -8.22 9.87 4.42
C GLU A 602 -7.60 9.82 5.81
N GLU A 603 -6.89 8.74 6.12
CA GLU A 603 -6.18 8.63 7.39
C GLU A 603 -4.87 9.44 7.37
N LYS A 604 -4.62 10.16 8.46
CA LYS A 604 -3.32 10.77 8.75
C LYS A 604 -2.42 9.73 9.42
N TRP A 605 -1.35 9.31 8.75
CA TRP A 605 -0.51 8.22 9.26
C TRP A 605 0.18 8.57 10.58
N ASN A 606 0.60 9.83 10.74
CA ASN A 606 1.21 10.34 11.97
C ASN A 606 0.22 10.49 13.15
N GLU A 607 -1.09 10.41 12.93
CA GLU A 607 -2.09 10.39 14.00
C GLU A 607 -2.55 8.96 14.29
N ARG A 608 -2.70 8.17 13.23
CA ARG A 608 -3.20 6.79 13.30
C ARG A 608 -2.18 5.80 13.82
N PHE A 609 -0.93 5.91 13.35
CA PHE A 609 0.12 4.93 13.58
C PHE A 609 1.29 5.45 14.43
N HIS A 610 1.21 6.67 14.98
CA HIS A 610 2.26 7.13 15.91
C HIS A 610 2.37 6.20 17.13
N PRO A 611 3.56 6.09 17.73
CA PRO A 611 3.74 5.29 18.93
C PRO A 611 2.99 5.91 20.11
N ARG A 612 2.29 5.08 20.89
CA ARG A 612 1.61 5.50 22.11
C ARG A 612 2.17 4.77 23.32
N LEU A 613 1.76 5.20 24.51
CA LEU A 613 2.02 4.50 25.76
C LEU A 613 0.70 4.08 26.38
N VAL A 614 0.71 2.95 27.06
CA VAL A 614 -0.42 2.50 27.88
C VAL A 614 0.07 1.86 29.16
N ARG A 615 -0.64 2.08 30.26
CA ARG A 615 -0.38 1.45 31.55
C ARG A 615 -1.34 0.28 31.76
N THR A 616 -0.81 -0.89 32.07
CA THR A 616 -1.64 -2.05 32.44
C THR A 616 -1.99 -2.02 33.94
N SER A 617 -2.97 -2.82 34.35
CA SER A 617 -3.43 -2.89 35.76
C SER A 617 -2.35 -3.28 36.77
N ASP A 618 -1.29 -3.94 36.32
CA ASP A 618 -0.09 -4.26 37.10
C ASP A 618 0.87 -3.06 37.28
N GLY A 619 0.53 -1.89 36.72
CA GLY A 619 1.31 -0.65 36.78
C GLY A 619 2.38 -0.50 35.70
N LYS A 620 2.65 -1.55 34.89
CA LYS A 620 3.68 -1.50 33.85
C LYS A 620 3.24 -0.61 32.68
N ILE A 621 4.16 0.24 32.20
CA ILE A 621 4.00 1.02 30.96
C ILE A 621 4.49 0.17 29.79
N HIS A 622 3.70 0.15 28.71
CA HIS A 622 4.04 -0.53 27.46
C HIS A 622 3.99 0.44 26.30
N LEU A 623 4.86 0.22 25.31
CA LEU A 623 4.69 0.79 23.98
C LEU A 623 3.42 0.21 23.35
N ASP A 624 2.50 1.08 22.99
CA ASP A 624 1.20 0.75 22.44
C ASP A 624 1.21 0.93 20.91
N THR A 625 1.30 -0.21 20.21
CA THR A 625 1.37 -0.33 18.76
C THR A 625 0.45 -1.46 18.29
N PRO A 626 0.06 -1.52 17.01
CA PRO A 626 -0.70 -2.65 16.48
C PRO A 626 -0.01 -4.01 16.71
N PHE A 627 1.31 -4.05 16.67
CA PHE A 627 2.11 -5.26 16.87
C PHE A 627 2.20 -5.67 18.36
N SER A 628 2.46 -4.72 19.27
CA SER A 628 2.50 -5.02 20.70
C SER A 628 1.13 -5.45 21.24
N ARG A 629 0.04 -4.84 20.74
CA ARG A 629 -1.32 -5.29 21.02
C ARG A 629 -1.61 -6.70 20.52
N LEU A 630 -1.17 -7.06 19.30
CA LEU A 630 -1.36 -8.41 18.75
C LEU A 630 -0.71 -9.49 19.62
N LEU A 631 0.53 -9.25 20.05
CA LEU A 631 1.33 -10.26 20.77
C LEU A 631 1.20 -10.20 22.28
N SER A 632 0.60 -9.13 22.82
CA SER A 632 0.61 -8.81 24.25
C SER A 632 2.03 -8.75 24.83
N LYS A 633 2.98 -8.29 24.02
CA LYS A 633 4.43 -8.24 24.31
C LYS A 633 4.99 -6.90 23.79
N PRO A 634 6.14 -6.41 24.28
CA PRO A 634 6.79 -5.24 23.72
C PRO A 634 7.00 -5.41 22.20
N PRO A 635 7.01 -4.32 21.41
CA PRO A 635 7.11 -4.38 19.94
C PRO A 635 8.54 -4.66 19.45
N LEU A 636 9.28 -5.49 20.19
CA LEU A 636 10.64 -5.93 19.93
C LEU A 636 10.63 -7.46 19.85
N MET A 637 11.09 -8.01 18.73
CA MET A 637 11.10 -9.45 18.50
C MET A 637 12.46 -9.97 18.06
N VAL A 638 12.75 -11.24 18.35
CA VAL A 638 13.90 -11.96 17.81
C VAL A 638 13.44 -12.86 16.65
N GLY A 639 13.97 -12.62 15.46
CA GLY A 639 13.62 -13.39 14.27
C GLY A 639 14.19 -14.81 14.29
N GLY A 640 13.55 -15.72 13.54
CA GLY A 640 14.02 -17.10 13.38
C GLY A 640 15.33 -17.16 12.60
N MET A 641 16.38 -17.63 13.27
CA MET A 641 17.75 -17.77 12.77
C MET A 641 18.25 -19.21 12.91
N THR A 642 18.71 -19.79 11.80
CA THR A 642 19.56 -20.99 11.86
C THR A 642 21.02 -20.52 11.86
N PRO A 643 21.85 -20.86 12.87
CA PRO A 643 21.62 -21.84 13.94
C PRO A 643 21.06 -21.27 15.27
N THR A 644 21.19 -19.97 15.52
CA THR A 644 21.06 -19.34 16.85
C THR A 644 19.75 -19.60 17.60
N THR A 645 18.63 -19.74 16.88
CA THR A 645 17.28 -19.95 17.47
C THR A 645 16.77 -21.38 17.30
N VAL A 646 17.65 -22.36 17.02
CA VAL A 646 17.28 -23.79 16.91
C VAL A 646 17.25 -24.47 18.28
N LYS A 647 18.14 -24.07 19.19
CA LYS A 647 18.30 -24.70 20.51
C LYS A 647 17.41 -24.02 21.55
N ALA A 648 16.95 -24.78 22.55
CA ALA A 648 15.95 -24.33 23.52
C ALA A 648 16.45 -23.25 24.47
N GLY A 649 17.74 -23.30 24.86
CA GLY A 649 18.34 -22.36 25.82
C GLY A 649 18.08 -20.89 25.47
N PHE A 650 18.55 -20.45 24.31
CA PHE A 650 18.36 -19.07 23.86
C PHE A 650 16.88 -18.69 23.67
N VAL A 651 16.09 -19.56 23.03
CA VAL A 651 14.64 -19.33 22.82
C VAL A 651 13.92 -19.13 24.17
N SER A 652 14.21 -19.98 25.15
CA SER A 652 13.62 -19.88 26.49
C SER A 652 14.09 -18.64 27.26
N ALA A 653 15.32 -18.15 27.04
CA ALA A 653 15.81 -16.92 27.65
C ALA A 653 15.04 -15.69 27.16
N VAL A 654 14.81 -15.57 25.84
CA VAL A 654 14.04 -14.46 25.25
C VAL A 654 12.57 -14.50 25.69
N LEU A 655 11.97 -15.69 25.71
CA LEU A 655 10.59 -15.87 26.18
C LEU A 655 10.42 -15.50 27.67
N ARG A 656 11.37 -15.89 28.54
CA ARG A 656 11.37 -15.49 29.97
C ARG A 656 11.57 -14.00 30.16
N ALA A 657 12.34 -13.35 29.28
CA ALA A 657 12.52 -11.90 29.28
C ALA A 657 11.25 -11.15 28.84
N GLY A 658 10.23 -11.84 28.32
CA GLY A 658 8.94 -11.26 27.94
C GLY A 658 8.84 -10.80 26.48
N TYR A 659 9.82 -11.15 25.64
CA TYR A 659 9.83 -10.77 24.23
C TYR A 659 9.39 -11.91 23.31
N HIS A 660 8.98 -11.56 22.09
CA HIS A 660 8.63 -12.53 21.07
C HIS A 660 9.90 -13.10 20.40
N ILE A 661 9.91 -14.40 20.14
CA ILE A 661 10.97 -15.08 19.40
C ILE A 661 10.40 -16.21 18.55
N GLU A 662 11.00 -16.43 17.39
CA GLU A 662 10.67 -17.57 16.53
C GLU A 662 11.67 -18.72 16.71
N LEU A 663 11.16 -19.93 16.93
CA LEU A 663 11.93 -21.17 16.88
C LEU A 663 12.30 -21.49 15.43
N ALA A 664 13.59 -21.61 15.11
CA ALA A 664 14.01 -21.92 13.74
C ALA A 664 13.76 -23.39 13.38
N GLY A 665 12.78 -23.63 12.50
CA GLY A 665 12.44 -24.95 11.97
C GLY A 665 13.54 -25.60 11.13
N GLY A 666 14.50 -24.82 10.60
CA GLY A 666 15.58 -25.32 9.74
C GLY A 666 16.44 -26.42 10.38
N GLY A 667 16.57 -26.41 11.71
CA GLY A 667 17.33 -27.41 12.48
C GLY A 667 16.55 -28.66 12.88
N HIS A 668 15.26 -28.78 12.53
CA HIS A 668 14.41 -29.90 12.94
C HIS A 668 13.96 -30.71 11.72
N TYR A 669 14.36 -31.97 11.65
CA TYR A 669 14.24 -32.82 10.45
C TYR A 669 13.13 -33.88 10.53
N ASN A 670 12.43 -34.00 11.66
CA ASN A 670 11.26 -34.87 11.83
C ASN A 670 10.35 -34.37 12.97
N GLU A 671 9.16 -34.96 13.10
CA GLU A 671 8.18 -34.56 14.12
C GLU A 671 8.68 -34.74 15.56
N LYS A 672 9.40 -35.84 15.83
CA LYS A 672 9.94 -36.13 17.17
C LYS A 672 10.88 -35.03 17.64
N ALA A 673 11.72 -34.51 16.74
CA ALA A 673 12.66 -33.44 17.05
C ALA A 673 11.94 -32.12 17.39
N VAL A 674 10.88 -31.77 16.66
CA VAL A 674 10.08 -30.56 16.92
C VAL A 674 9.39 -30.67 18.28
N ARG A 675 8.70 -31.78 18.54
CA ARG A 675 7.99 -32.01 19.83
C ARG A 675 8.95 -31.98 21.02
N ALA A 676 10.06 -32.70 20.92
CA ALA A 676 11.07 -32.71 21.98
C ALA A 676 11.62 -31.30 22.25
N LYS A 677 11.81 -30.49 21.20
CA LYS A 677 12.31 -29.13 21.35
C LYS A 677 11.29 -28.21 22.03
N VAL A 678 10.01 -28.30 21.66
CA VAL A 678 8.93 -27.54 22.30
C VAL A 678 8.80 -27.90 23.78
N ALA A 679 8.81 -29.20 24.11
CA ALA A 679 8.77 -29.67 25.50
C ALA A 679 9.95 -29.16 26.34
N GLU A 680 11.16 -29.15 25.76
CA GLU A 680 12.34 -28.59 26.41
C GLU A 680 12.20 -27.08 26.66
N ILE A 681 11.70 -26.32 25.67
CA ILE A 681 11.46 -24.88 25.81
C ILE A 681 10.43 -24.60 26.91
N GLN A 682 9.31 -25.31 26.94
CA GLN A 682 8.29 -25.18 27.98
C GLN A 682 8.88 -25.37 29.38
N LYS A 683 9.65 -26.45 29.56
CA LYS A 683 10.31 -26.76 30.82
C LYS A 683 11.28 -25.65 31.26
N LEU A 684 12.04 -25.08 30.33
CA LEU A 684 13.00 -24.01 30.64
C LEU A 684 12.34 -22.65 30.87
N VAL A 685 11.26 -22.34 30.16
CA VAL A 685 10.47 -21.11 30.37
C VAL A 685 9.77 -21.15 31.71
N ASN A 686 9.27 -22.31 32.13
CA ASN A 686 8.63 -22.57 33.42
C ASN A 686 7.54 -21.53 33.79
N LYS A 687 6.77 -21.12 32.79
CA LYS A 687 5.65 -20.18 32.94
C LYS A 687 4.52 -20.56 31.98
N PRO A 688 3.35 -20.98 32.47
CA PRO A 688 2.19 -21.28 31.64
C PRO A 688 1.75 -20.06 30.83
N GLY A 689 1.09 -20.29 29.69
CA GLY A 689 0.57 -19.21 28.85
C GLY A 689 1.54 -18.58 27.86
N ILE A 690 2.84 -18.92 27.92
CA ILE A 690 3.83 -18.39 26.98
C ILE A 690 3.85 -19.21 25.70
N GLY A 691 3.41 -18.58 24.62
CA GLY A 691 3.34 -19.19 23.30
C GLY A 691 4.65 -19.19 22.52
N ILE A 692 4.80 -20.16 21.63
CA ILE A 692 5.94 -20.37 20.72
C ILE A 692 5.49 -20.14 19.28
N THR A 693 6.32 -19.46 18.50
CA THR A 693 6.15 -19.28 17.06
C THR A 693 7.20 -20.08 16.31
N LEU A 694 6.81 -20.84 15.29
CA LEU A 694 7.74 -21.61 14.46
C LEU A 694 8.07 -20.83 13.19
N ASN A 695 9.36 -20.63 12.91
CA ASN A 695 9.82 -20.16 11.60
C ASN A 695 10.10 -21.37 10.70
N SER A 696 9.23 -21.61 9.72
CA SER A 696 9.35 -22.70 8.75
C SER A 696 9.73 -22.17 7.37
N LEU A 697 10.63 -22.88 6.68
CA LEU A 697 11.15 -22.49 5.38
C LEU A 697 10.24 -23.02 4.27
N TYR A 698 9.51 -22.13 3.59
CA TYR A 698 8.58 -22.51 2.52
C TYR A 698 9.30 -23.12 1.32
N ILE A 699 10.52 -22.67 1.00
CA ILE A 699 11.34 -23.28 -0.07
C ILE A 699 11.78 -24.72 0.24
N ASN A 700 11.86 -25.12 1.52
CA ASN A 700 12.24 -26.48 1.92
C ASN A 700 11.00 -27.37 2.07
N GLN A 701 10.47 -27.82 0.94
CA GLN A 701 9.24 -28.62 0.90
C GLN A 701 9.29 -29.89 1.74
N ARG A 702 10.47 -30.51 1.90
CA ARG A 702 10.63 -31.69 2.76
C ARG A 702 10.34 -31.37 4.24
N GLN A 703 10.82 -30.25 4.74
CA GLN A 703 10.54 -29.82 6.12
C GLN A 703 9.12 -29.29 6.25
N TRP A 704 8.69 -28.44 5.32
CA TRP A 704 7.36 -27.84 5.31
C TRP A 704 6.24 -28.89 5.41
N THR A 705 6.34 -29.96 4.61
CA THR A 705 5.30 -31.00 4.50
C THR A 705 4.97 -31.69 5.83
N PHE A 706 5.94 -31.81 6.75
CA PHE A 706 5.65 -32.35 8.08
C PHE A 706 5.51 -31.27 9.15
N GLN A 707 6.27 -30.17 9.06
CA GLN A 707 6.27 -29.14 10.09
C GLN A 707 4.92 -28.41 10.16
N PHE A 708 4.35 -28.03 9.03
CA PHE A 708 3.12 -27.24 9.01
C PHE A 708 1.91 -28.04 9.56
N PRO A 709 1.59 -29.26 9.08
CA PRO A 709 0.50 -30.05 9.64
C PRO A 709 0.75 -30.43 11.11
N LEU A 710 2.00 -30.75 11.48
CA LEU A 710 2.36 -31.03 12.86
C LEU A 710 2.08 -29.84 13.78
N TRP A 711 2.41 -28.61 13.34
CA TRP A 711 2.25 -27.41 14.17
C TRP A 711 0.79 -27.13 14.49
N ALA A 712 -0.11 -27.27 13.51
CA ALA A 712 -1.55 -27.21 13.71
C ALA A 712 -2.06 -28.31 14.65
N LYS A 713 -1.59 -29.55 14.44
CA LYS A 713 -1.93 -30.70 15.31
C LYS A 713 -1.49 -30.48 16.75
N MET A 714 -0.27 -29.99 16.98
CA MET A 714 0.25 -29.69 18.31
C MET A 714 -0.61 -28.66 19.04
N LYS A 715 -1.08 -27.61 18.33
CA LYS A 715 -2.02 -26.65 18.92
C LYS A 715 -3.32 -27.33 19.38
N GLN A 716 -3.88 -28.23 18.58
CA GLN A 716 -5.10 -28.97 18.92
C GLN A 716 -4.90 -29.95 20.09
N GLU A 717 -3.68 -30.49 20.25
CA GLU A 717 -3.28 -31.34 21.39
C GLU A 717 -3.05 -30.55 22.69
N GLY A 718 -3.12 -29.21 22.64
CA GLY A 718 -2.97 -28.33 23.80
C GLY A 718 -1.56 -27.77 24.00
N GLU A 719 -0.64 -27.98 23.06
CA GLU A 719 0.70 -27.41 23.11
C GLU A 719 0.67 -25.88 22.95
N PRO A 720 1.67 -25.14 23.45
CA PRO A 720 1.70 -23.67 23.50
C PRO A 720 2.12 -23.08 22.15
N VAL A 721 1.41 -23.47 21.10
CA VAL A 721 1.58 -22.93 19.76
C VAL A 721 0.85 -21.58 19.66
N GLU A 722 1.57 -20.53 19.26
CA GLU A 722 1.05 -19.16 19.17
C GLU A 722 1.00 -18.62 17.75
N GLY A 723 2.01 -18.91 16.92
CA GLY A 723 2.12 -18.37 15.57
C GLY A 723 2.93 -19.25 14.62
N LEU A 724 2.87 -18.92 13.34
CA LEU A 724 3.68 -19.51 12.29
C LEU A 724 4.33 -18.40 11.46
N CYS A 725 5.63 -18.52 11.18
CA CYS A 725 6.34 -17.67 10.24
C CYS A 725 6.69 -18.47 8.98
N VAL A 726 6.19 -17.99 7.85
CA VAL A 726 6.45 -18.52 6.51
C VAL A 726 7.62 -17.75 5.93
N ALA A 727 8.80 -18.35 5.99
CA ALA A 727 10.06 -17.73 5.61
C ALA A 727 10.60 -18.29 4.28
N ALA A 728 11.48 -17.52 3.63
CA ALA A 728 12.15 -17.90 2.39
C ALA A 728 11.17 -18.27 1.25
N GLY A 729 10.17 -17.41 1.03
CA GLY A 729 9.18 -17.53 -0.05
C GLY A 729 7.82 -17.00 0.39
N ILE A 730 7.15 -16.26 -0.49
CA ILE A 730 5.76 -15.80 -0.27
C ILE A 730 4.84 -16.71 -1.11
N PRO A 731 3.85 -17.40 -0.50
CA PRO A 731 2.91 -18.23 -1.24
C PRO A 731 2.01 -17.40 -2.16
N SER A 732 1.38 -18.06 -3.14
CA SER A 732 0.27 -17.44 -3.88
C SER A 732 -0.91 -17.14 -2.96
N THR A 733 -1.85 -16.30 -3.39
CA THR A 733 -3.00 -15.90 -2.58
C THR A 733 -3.85 -17.11 -2.17
N GLU A 734 -4.02 -18.07 -3.07
CA GLU A 734 -4.80 -19.30 -2.85
C GLU A 734 -4.09 -20.21 -1.83
N LYS A 735 -2.78 -20.39 -1.95
CA LYS A 735 -2.00 -21.19 -1.00
C LYS A 735 -1.87 -20.52 0.36
N ALA A 736 -1.77 -19.20 0.40
CA ALA A 736 -1.81 -18.46 1.64
C ALA A 736 -3.16 -18.61 2.35
N LYS A 737 -4.27 -18.62 1.59
CA LYS A 737 -5.60 -18.88 2.12
C LYS A 737 -5.70 -20.28 2.74
N GLU A 738 -5.23 -21.33 2.06
CA GLU A 738 -5.19 -22.69 2.64
C GLU A 738 -4.40 -22.73 3.97
N ILE A 739 -3.26 -22.04 4.03
CA ILE A 739 -2.44 -21.93 5.23
C ILE A 739 -3.24 -21.22 6.33
N ILE A 740 -3.79 -20.05 6.05
CA ILE A 740 -4.52 -19.22 7.00
C ILE A 740 -5.77 -19.94 7.51
N ASP A 741 -6.53 -20.61 6.65
CA ASP A 741 -7.73 -21.37 7.04
C ASP A 741 -7.35 -22.49 8.02
N THR A 742 -6.27 -23.23 7.75
CA THR A 742 -5.75 -24.25 8.68
C THR A 742 -5.32 -23.66 10.03
N LEU A 743 -4.63 -22.50 10.01
CA LEU A 743 -4.22 -21.80 11.23
C LEU A 743 -5.43 -21.31 12.04
N ARG A 744 -6.46 -20.78 11.36
CA ARG A 744 -7.72 -20.32 11.95
C ARG A 744 -8.45 -21.48 12.62
N GLU A 745 -8.58 -22.62 11.94
CA GLU A 745 -9.21 -23.84 12.46
C GLU A 745 -8.46 -24.43 13.67
N ALA A 746 -7.13 -24.38 13.65
CA ALA A 746 -6.32 -24.80 14.78
C ALA A 746 -6.35 -23.81 15.97
N GLY A 747 -6.81 -22.57 15.76
CA GLY A 747 -6.79 -21.51 16.78
C GLY A 747 -5.40 -20.90 17.00
N ILE A 748 -4.57 -20.86 15.96
CA ILE A 748 -3.27 -20.18 15.95
C ILE A 748 -3.49 -18.68 15.69
N LYS A 749 -2.83 -17.80 16.45
CA LYS A 749 -3.21 -16.38 16.56
C LYS A 749 -2.82 -15.54 15.35
N HIS A 750 -1.71 -15.86 14.69
CA HIS A 750 -1.14 -15.04 13.62
C HIS A 750 -0.27 -15.85 12.66
N VAL A 751 -0.05 -15.27 11.48
CA VAL A 751 0.96 -15.71 10.52
C VAL A 751 1.93 -14.57 10.24
N SER A 752 3.20 -14.89 10.06
CA SER A 752 4.23 -13.94 9.64
C SER A 752 4.74 -14.28 8.24
N PHE A 753 4.98 -13.26 7.42
CA PHE A 753 5.64 -13.39 6.12
C PHE A 753 6.90 -12.52 6.07
N LYS A 754 7.95 -13.01 5.41
CA LYS A 754 9.23 -12.30 5.21
C LYS A 754 9.45 -11.95 3.73
N PRO A 755 8.80 -10.89 3.21
CA PRO A 755 9.02 -10.47 1.83
C PRO A 755 10.41 -9.83 1.67
N GLY A 756 11.09 -10.15 0.57
CA GLY A 756 12.41 -9.62 0.23
C GLY A 756 12.43 -8.66 -0.97
N SER A 757 11.27 -8.31 -1.53
CA SER A 757 11.12 -7.43 -2.71
C SER A 757 9.79 -6.67 -2.66
N VAL A 758 9.66 -5.63 -3.51
CA VAL A 758 8.42 -4.87 -3.69
C VAL A 758 7.25 -5.78 -4.07
N ASP A 759 7.46 -6.72 -5.01
CA ASP A 759 6.42 -7.66 -5.42
C ASP A 759 6.07 -8.65 -4.32
N GLY A 760 7.05 -9.06 -3.50
CA GLY A 760 6.80 -9.84 -2.30
C GLY A 760 5.91 -9.10 -1.30
N ILE A 761 6.14 -7.80 -1.09
CA ILE A 761 5.28 -6.96 -0.23
C ILE A 761 3.87 -6.88 -0.82
N ARG A 762 3.73 -6.58 -2.11
CA ARG A 762 2.42 -6.53 -2.79
C ARG A 762 1.68 -7.85 -2.70
N GLN A 763 2.38 -8.98 -2.78
CA GLN A 763 1.77 -10.29 -2.60
C GLN A 763 1.26 -10.48 -1.16
N VAL A 764 1.99 -10.01 -0.13
CA VAL A 764 1.48 -10.01 1.25
C VAL A 764 0.25 -9.11 1.40
N VAL A 765 0.23 -7.96 0.73
CA VAL A 765 -0.96 -7.08 0.67
C VAL A 765 -2.15 -7.80 0.04
N ASN A 766 -1.97 -8.50 -1.08
CA ASN A 766 -3.02 -9.29 -1.72
C ASN A 766 -3.54 -10.41 -0.80
N ILE A 767 -2.63 -11.11 -0.11
CA ILE A 767 -2.99 -12.13 0.89
C ILE A 767 -3.82 -11.52 2.02
N ALA A 768 -3.42 -10.34 2.52
CA ALA A 768 -4.13 -9.62 3.57
C ALA A 768 -5.52 -9.15 3.13
N SER A 769 -5.63 -8.64 1.89
CA SER A 769 -6.90 -8.25 1.27
C SER A 769 -7.87 -9.42 1.18
N ALA A 770 -7.38 -10.60 0.81
CA ALA A 770 -8.18 -11.83 0.74
C ALA A 770 -8.53 -12.44 2.10
N ASN A 771 -7.88 -12.00 3.20
CA ASN A 771 -8.08 -12.54 4.56
C ASN A 771 -8.19 -11.41 5.60
N PRO A 772 -9.16 -10.49 5.46
CA PRO A 772 -9.21 -9.24 6.25
C PRO A 772 -9.40 -9.47 7.76
N ASP A 773 -9.85 -10.65 8.17
CA ASP A 773 -10.12 -11.03 9.55
C ASP A 773 -8.92 -11.66 10.28
N PHE A 774 -7.86 -12.05 9.55
CA PHE A 774 -6.75 -12.80 10.12
C PHE A 774 -5.49 -11.95 10.32
N PRO A 775 -4.85 -11.95 11.51
CA PRO A 775 -3.64 -11.16 11.74
C PRO A 775 -2.41 -11.63 10.96
N ILE A 776 -1.81 -10.72 10.20
CA ILE A 776 -0.59 -10.94 9.42
C ILE A 776 0.52 -10.02 9.92
N ILE A 777 1.69 -10.57 10.23
CA ILE A 777 2.90 -9.80 10.51
C ILE A 777 3.75 -9.77 9.24
N LEU A 778 3.98 -8.57 8.70
CA LEU A 778 4.86 -8.35 7.57
C LEU A 778 6.25 -7.98 8.11
N GLN A 779 7.16 -8.95 8.11
CA GLN A 779 8.52 -8.77 8.57
C GLN A 779 9.40 -8.32 7.40
N TRP A 780 9.52 -7.01 7.23
CA TRP A 780 10.31 -6.42 6.14
C TRP A 780 11.79 -6.47 6.47
N THR A 781 12.59 -7.04 5.56
CA THR A 781 14.05 -7.03 5.65
C THR A 781 14.65 -6.65 4.31
N GLY A 782 15.51 -5.62 4.31
CA GLY A 782 16.30 -5.23 3.15
C GLY A 782 17.53 -6.10 2.95
N GLY A 783 18.33 -5.78 1.92
CA GLY A 783 19.53 -6.52 1.55
C GLY A 783 20.66 -6.45 2.58
N ARG A 784 20.63 -5.46 3.48
CA ARG A 784 21.58 -5.32 4.60
C ARG A 784 21.38 -6.31 5.75
N ALA A 785 20.46 -7.27 5.62
CA ALA A 785 20.21 -8.32 6.62
C ALA A 785 21.38 -9.31 6.75
N GLY A 786 21.51 -9.95 7.91
CA GLY A 786 22.45 -11.05 8.11
C GLY A 786 21.91 -12.39 7.60
N GLY A 787 22.80 -13.28 7.15
CA GLY A 787 22.37 -14.54 6.55
C GLY A 787 21.89 -14.35 5.11
N HIS A 788 20.89 -15.12 4.68
CA HIS A 788 20.28 -14.92 3.35
C HIS A 788 19.64 -13.53 3.28
N HIS A 789 19.91 -12.80 2.21
CA HIS A 789 19.39 -11.45 2.03
C HIS A 789 18.95 -11.20 0.58
N SER A 790 18.12 -10.18 0.37
CA SER A 790 17.79 -9.72 -0.97
C SER A 790 18.87 -8.77 -1.51
N CYS A 791 18.69 -8.32 -2.75
CA CYS A 791 19.50 -7.24 -3.32
C CYS A 791 18.85 -5.87 -3.15
N GLU A 792 17.77 -5.76 -2.35
CA GLU A 792 16.99 -4.53 -2.21
C GLU A 792 17.62 -3.56 -1.21
N ASP A 793 17.44 -2.26 -1.48
CA ASP A 793 17.53 -1.22 -0.47
C ASP A 793 16.47 -1.42 0.63
N PHE A 794 16.72 -0.93 1.84
CA PHE A 794 15.77 -1.06 2.95
C PHE A 794 14.58 -0.11 2.81
N HIS A 795 14.78 1.11 2.29
CA HIS A 795 13.78 2.17 2.35
C HIS A 795 12.91 2.22 1.11
N ALA A 796 13.50 2.11 -0.09
CA ALA A 796 12.81 2.29 -1.36
C ALA A 796 11.58 1.37 -1.52
N PRO A 797 11.62 0.08 -1.14
CA PRO A 797 10.44 -0.79 -1.22
C PRO A 797 9.31 -0.37 -0.30
N ILE A 798 9.62 0.16 0.89
CA ILE A 798 8.62 0.63 1.84
C ILE A 798 7.99 1.94 1.35
N LEU A 799 8.78 2.90 0.89
CA LEU A 799 8.27 4.14 0.29
C LEU A 799 7.27 3.86 -0.84
N ALA A 800 7.52 2.83 -1.65
CA ALA A 800 6.67 2.46 -2.77
C ALA A 800 5.40 1.67 -2.40
N THR A 801 5.29 1.16 -1.16
CA THR A 801 4.22 0.21 -0.76
C THR A 801 3.53 0.55 0.55
N TYR A 802 4.01 1.54 1.30
CA TYR A 802 3.51 1.87 2.63
C TYR A 802 2.01 2.18 2.65
N ALA A 803 1.52 2.96 1.67
CA ALA A 803 0.09 3.26 1.55
C ALA A 803 -0.75 1.98 1.37
N SER A 804 -0.35 1.09 0.47
CA SER A 804 -1.04 -0.20 0.25
C SER A 804 -0.98 -1.12 1.46
N ILE A 805 0.12 -1.10 2.22
CA ILE A 805 0.22 -1.82 3.50
C ILE A 805 -0.79 -1.26 4.50
N ARG A 806 -0.83 0.06 4.68
CA ARG A 806 -1.68 0.72 5.69
C ARG A 806 -3.17 0.70 5.37
N GLN A 807 -3.56 0.53 4.11
CA GLN A 807 -4.95 0.24 3.72
C GLN A 807 -5.49 -1.07 4.30
N HIS A 808 -4.62 -1.97 4.78
CA HIS A 808 -4.99 -3.29 5.29
C HIS A 808 -4.67 -3.39 6.80
N PRO A 809 -5.64 -3.09 7.69
CA PRO A 809 -5.41 -3.02 9.15
C PRO A 809 -5.06 -4.38 9.79
N ASN A 810 -5.25 -5.48 9.06
CA ASN A 810 -4.82 -6.80 9.48
C ASN A 810 -3.31 -7.03 9.28
N ILE A 811 -2.56 -6.13 8.62
CA ILE A 811 -1.10 -6.17 8.52
C ILE A 811 -0.44 -5.41 9.67
N LYS A 812 0.60 -6.03 10.26
CA LYS A 812 1.45 -5.46 11.31
C LYS A 812 2.84 -5.35 10.73
N LEU A 813 3.27 -4.13 10.43
CA LEU A 813 4.49 -3.84 9.70
C LEU A 813 5.69 -3.80 10.66
N VAL A 814 6.60 -4.76 10.54
CA VAL A 814 7.78 -4.91 11.41
C VAL A 814 9.06 -4.65 10.60
N ALA A 815 9.88 -3.73 11.08
CA ALA A 815 11.18 -3.40 10.49
C ALA A 815 12.25 -4.40 10.97
N GLY A 816 12.97 -5.02 10.05
CA GLY A 816 14.15 -5.83 10.33
C GLY A 816 15.32 -5.46 9.42
N SER A 817 16.53 -5.89 9.77
CA SER A 817 17.82 -5.61 9.10
C SER A 817 18.52 -4.31 9.55
N GLY A 818 19.67 -4.46 10.21
CA GLY A 818 20.57 -3.37 10.60
C GLY A 818 20.34 -2.76 12.00
N PHE A 819 19.30 -3.18 12.73
CA PHE A 819 18.96 -2.62 14.04
C PHE A 819 19.72 -3.27 15.21
N GLY A 820 20.07 -2.47 16.21
CA GLY A 820 20.65 -2.91 17.49
C GLY A 820 20.70 -1.83 18.58
N SER A 821 20.00 -0.70 18.41
CA SER A 821 19.93 0.39 19.39
C SER A 821 18.57 1.10 19.32
N ALA A 822 18.19 1.78 20.42
CA ALA A 822 16.98 2.60 20.46
C ALA A 822 17.07 3.80 19.50
N GLU A 823 18.23 4.46 19.40
CA GLU A 823 18.48 5.56 18.46
C GLU A 823 18.27 5.14 17.00
N GLY A 824 18.67 3.91 16.64
CA GLY A 824 18.42 3.38 15.31
C GLY A 824 16.96 2.97 15.06
N CYS A 825 16.21 2.62 16.10
CA CYS A 825 14.80 2.21 15.98
C CYS A 825 13.83 3.40 16.01
N TYR A 826 14.11 4.41 16.84
CA TYR A 826 13.17 5.50 17.12
C TYR A 826 12.69 6.24 15.86
N PRO A 827 13.54 6.59 14.87
CA PRO A 827 13.09 7.29 13.67
C PRO A 827 12.06 6.50 12.86
N TYR A 828 12.14 5.17 12.87
CA TYR A 828 11.20 4.28 12.22
C TYR A 828 9.93 4.06 13.05
N LEU A 829 10.04 4.13 14.38
CA LEU A 829 8.89 4.05 15.28
C LEU A 829 8.05 5.33 15.21
N SER A 830 8.68 6.51 15.24
CA SER A 830 8.01 7.81 15.10
C SER A 830 7.58 8.12 13.67
N GLY A 831 8.21 7.45 12.68
CA GLY A 831 8.00 7.68 11.26
C GLY A 831 8.77 8.86 10.68
N GLU A 832 9.58 9.57 11.47
CA GLU A 832 10.34 10.76 11.02
C GLU A 832 11.42 10.43 9.97
N TRP A 833 11.80 9.15 9.83
CA TRP A 833 12.76 8.73 8.80
C TRP A 833 12.29 9.12 7.39
N SER A 834 11.01 8.96 7.08
CA SER A 834 10.47 9.23 5.74
C SER A 834 10.30 10.72 5.48
N GLU A 835 9.95 11.48 6.51
CA GLU A 835 9.87 12.94 6.48
C GLU A 835 11.25 13.57 6.29
N ASN A 836 12.19 13.26 7.18
CA ASN A 836 13.49 13.91 7.22
C ASN A 836 14.41 13.49 6.06
N GLN A 837 14.33 12.24 5.58
CA GLN A 837 15.24 11.72 4.56
C GLN A 837 14.65 11.80 3.14
N TYR A 838 13.31 11.76 3.00
CA TYR A 838 12.65 11.65 1.70
C TYR A 838 11.56 12.71 1.45
N GLY A 839 11.25 13.58 2.42
CA GLY A 839 10.31 14.69 2.25
C GLY A 839 8.86 14.24 2.05
N VAL A 840 8.48 13.06 2.55
CA VAL A 840 7.11 12.52 2.47
C VAL A 840 6.48 12.40 3.86
N ALA A 841 5.18 12.07 3.94
CA ALA A 841 4.49 11.90 5.22
C ALA A 841 5.22 10.88 6.13
N ARG A 842 5.11 11.07 7.45
CA ARG A 842 5.71 10.15 8.42
C ARG A 842 5.15 8.73 8.24
N MET A 843 6.05 7.76 8.20
CA MET A 843 5.73 6.34 7.99
C MET A 843 6.15 5.49 9.22
N PRO A 844 5.40 5.53 10.34
CA PRO A 844 5.69 4.70 11.51
C PRO A 844 5.68 3.20 11.20
N PHE A 845 6.56 2.44 11.83
CA PHE A 845 6.54 0.98 11.90
C PHE A 845 5.88 0.51 13.20
N ASP A 846 5.26 -0.67 13.17
CA ASP A 846 4.57 -1.22 14.34
C ASP A 846 5.52 -1.94 15.31
N GLY A 847 6.72 -2.35 14.85
CA GLY A 847 7.72 -2.98 15.70
C GLY A 847 9.03 -3.31 14.99
N PHE A 848 9.94 -3.95 15.73
CA PHE A 848 11.32 -4.22 15.30
C PHE A 848 11.72 -5.68 15.47
N MET A 849 12.40 -6.21 14.45
CA MET A 849 13.00 -7.53 14.47
C MET A 849 14.53 -7.46 14.58
N PHE A 850 15.06 -8.13 15.59
CA PHE A 850 16.49 -8.30 15.84
C PHE A 850 16.93 -9.72 15.50
N ALA A 851 18.07 -9.85 14.85
CA ALA A 851 18.65 -11.13 14.50
C ALA A 851 20.17 -11.10 14.76
N SER A 852 20.92 -10.49 13.85
CA SER A 852 22.38 -10.35 13.93
C SER A 852 22.91 -9.83 15.25
N TRP A 853 22.28 -8.79 15.81
CA TRP A 853 22.73 -8.18 17.05
C TRP A 853 22.64 -9.11 18.26
N VAL A 854 21.59 -9.93 18.34
CA VAL A 854 21.38 -10.82 19.50
C VAL A 854 22.17 -12.12 19.41
N MET A 855 22.95 -12.35 18.35
CA MET A 855 23.85 -13.50 18.23
C MET A 855 24.99 -13.48 19.25
N VAL A 856 25.37 -12.30 19.75
CA VAL A 856 26.39 -12.15 20.81
C VAL A 856 25.81 -12.16 22.22
N ALA A 857 24.49 -12.30 22.37
CA ALA A 857 23.87 -12.38 23.69
C ALA A 857 24.47 -13.51 24.53
N LYS A 858 24.55 -13.32 25.85
CA LYS A 858 25.14 -14.30 26.77
C LYS A 858 24.55 -15.70 26.59
N GLU A 859 23.23 -15.80 26.46
CA GLU A 859 22.49 -17.05 26.34
C GLU A 859 22.49 -17.65 24.92
N ALA A 860 22.99 -16.93 23.92
CA ALA A 860 23.15 -17.48 22.57
C ALA A 860 24.24 -18.56 22.58
N HIS A 861 24.01 -19.66 21.88
CA HIS A 861 24.93 -20.80 21.84
C HIS A 861 26.08 -20.65 20.83
N THR A 862 26.20 -19.49 20.19
CA THR A 862 27.40 -19.13 19.44
C THR A 862 28.62 -19.28 20.34
N SER A 863 29.65 -20.00 19.90
CA SER A 863 30.83 -20.25 20.74
C SER A 863 31.51 -18.94 21.13
N GLU A 864 32.13 -18.87 22.30
CA GLU A 864 32.66 -17.61 22.84
C GLU A 864 33.69 -16.95 21.90
N SER A 865 34.61 -17.74 21.36
CA SER A 865 35.60 -17.28 20.37
C SER A 865 34.95 -16.77 19.07
N VAL A 866 33.79 -17.31 18.70
CA VAL A 866 33.01 -16.90 17.54
C VAL A 866 32.24 -15.61 17.83
N LYS A 867 31.67 -15.46 19.03
CA LYS A 867 31.06 -14.19 19.48
C LYS A 867 32.08 -13.07 19.45
N GLN A 868 33.32 -13.33 19.87
CA GLN A 868 34.39 -12.34 19.81
C GLN A 868 34.66 -11.87 18.38
N LEU A 869 34.69 -12.77 17.38
CA LEU A 869 34.83 -12.37 15.97
C LEU A 869 33.67 -11.49 15.47
N ILE A 870 32.47 -11.68 16.01
CA ILE A 870 31.33 -10.81 15.69
C ILE A 870 31.51 -9.43 16.32
N VAL A 871 31.96 -9.36 17.59
CA VAL A 871 32.23 -8.10 18.29
C VAL A 871 33.40 -7.34 17.63
N ASP A 872 34.42 -8.05 17.16
CA ASP A 872 35.57 -7.46 16.48
C ASP A 872 35.23 -6.93 15.08
N ALA A 873 34.06 -7.30 14.52
CA ALA A 873 33.61 -6.80 13.22
C ALA A 873 33.11 -5.36 13.35
N PRO A 874 33.76 -4.36 12.72
CA PRO A 874 33.40 -2.95 12.93
C PRO A 874 31.98 -2.58 12.47
N GLY A 875 31.42 -3.36 11.55
CA GLY A 875 30.19 -3.02 10.84
C GLY A 875 30.34 -1.81 9.92
N VAL A 876 29.23 -1.35 9.36
CA VAL A 876 29.16 -0.17 8.48
C VAL A 876 27.85 0.59 8.65
N GLU A 877 27.83 1.81 8.12
CA GLU A 877 26.58 2.54 7.88
C GLU A 877 25.83 2.00 6.65
N ASP A 878 24.55 2.37 6.56
CA ASP A 878 23.65 1.90 5.51
C ASP A 878 24.20 2.14 4.09
N GLY A 879 24.70 3.35 3.79
CA GLY A 879 25.21 3.68 2.45
C GLY A 879 26.43 2.88 1.97
N GLN A 880 26.98 1.96 2.77
CA GLN A 880 28.17 1.16 2.44
C GLN A 880 27.90 -0.34 2.36
N TRP A 881 26.71 -0.82 2.75
CA TRP A 881 26.48 -2.27 2.90
C TRP A 881 26.65 -3.04 1.58
N GLU A 882 26.31 -2.45 0.43
CA GLU A 882 26.45 -3.13 -0.87
C GLU A 882 27.90 -3.42 -1.29
N GLN A 883 28.91 -2.86 -0.61
CA GLN A 883 30.31 -3.18 -0.89
C GLN A 883 30.67 -4.62 -0.50
N THR A 884 29.86 -5.29 0.33
CA THR A 884 30.03 -6.70 0.73
C THR A 884 29.99 -7.69 -0.43
N TYR A 885 29.30 -7.35 -1.53
CA TYR A 885 29.29 -8.16 -2.76
C TYR A 885 30.68 -8.26 -3.40
N ASP A 886 31.49 -7.22 -3.26
CA ASP A 886 32.76 -7.09 -3.96
C ASP A 886 33.95 -7.46 -3.07
N LYS A 887 33.94 -6.98 -1.81
CA LYS A 887 35.06 -7.08 -0.85
C LYS A 887 34.59 -7.14 0.61
N PRO A 888 35.45 -7.60 1.55
CA PRO A 888 35.15 -7.50 2.97
C PRO A 888 34.89 -6.04 3.37
N THR A 889 33.73 -5.79 3.98
CA THR A 889 33.26 -4.44 4.34
C THR A 889 32.66 -4.50 5.74
N GLY A 890 33.19 -3.72 6.69
CA GLY A 890 32.79 -3.79 8.10
C GLY A 890 33.04 -5.15 8.76
N GLY A 891 33.98 -5.94 8.23
CA GLY A 891 34.22 -7.32 8.67
C GLY A 891 33.27 -8.36 8.07
N ILE A 892 32.34 -7.97 7.19
CA ILE A 892 31.34 -8.84 6.57
C ILE A 892 31.62 -8.99 5.06
N LEU A 893 31.24 -10.14 4.48
CA LEU A 893 31.38 -10.46 3.06
C LEU A 893 30.14 -11.22 2.56
N THR A 894 29.73 -10.99 1.32
CA THR A 894 28.67 -11.76 0.65
C THR A 894 29.26 -12.96 -0.07
N VAL A 895 28.66 -14.13 0.13
CA VAL A 895 28.96 -15.37 -0.60
C VAL A 895 27.69 -16.03 -1.11
N ASN A 896 27.78 -16.91 -2.10
CA ASN A 896 26.62 -17.61 -2.64
C ASN A 896 26.39 -18.94 -1.92
N SER A 897 25.14 -19.19 -1.54
CA SER A 897 24.67 -20.46 -1.00
C SER A 897 24.85 -21.61 -2.00
N GLU A 898 24.52 -22.84 -1.59
CA GLU A 898 24.43 -23.98 -2.51
C GLU A 898 23.30 -23.83 -3.55
N LEU A 899 22.31 -22.99 -3.27
CA LEU A 899 21.18 -22.69 -4.16
C LEU A 899 21.39 -21.41 -4.99
N GLY A 900 22.56 -20.76 -4.88
CA GLY A 900 22.89 -19.53 -5.61
C GLY A 900 22.40 -18.24 -4.96
N GLU A 901 21.64 -18.32 -3.86
CA GLU A 901 21.19 -17.14 -3.11
C GLU A 901 22.33 -16.48 -2.32
N PRO A 902 22.41 -15.14 -2.24
CA PRO A 902 23.46 -14.43 -1.52
C PRO A 902 23.30 -14.54 0.01
N ILE A 903 24.42 -14.63 0.70
CA ILE A 903 24.51 -14.76 2.16
C ILE A 903 25.58 -13.82 2.71
N HIS A 904 25.22 -12.98 3.67
CA HIS A 904 26.17 -12.20 4.47
C HIS A 904 26.80 -13.05 5.58
N LYS A 905 28.14 -13.10 5.60
CA LYS A 905 28.92 -13.81 6.61
C LYS A 905 30.08 -12.94 7.11
N VAL A 906 30.52 -13.16 8.34
CA VAL A 906 31.79 -12.60 8.84
C VAL A 906 32.93 -13.08 7.94
N ALA A 907 33.82 -12.16 7.54
CA ALA A 907 34.89 -12.38 6.57
C ALA A 907 36.09 -13.11 7.18
N THR A 908 35.83 -14.28 7.77
CA THR A 908 36.84 -15.23 8.27
C THR A 908 37.70 -15.76 7.12
N ARG A 909 38.84 -16.41 7.43
CA ARG A 909 39.67 -17.06 6.39
C ARG A 909 38.87 -18.07 5.58
N GLY A 910 38.05 -18.88 6.24
CA GLY A 910 37.18 -19.85 5.57
C GLY A 910 36.14 -19.22 4.65
N VAL A 911 35.51 -18.12 5.05
CA VAL A 911 34.54 -17.39 4.22
C VAL A 911 35.22 -16.67 3.05
N LYS A 912 36.43 -16.13 3.25
CA LYS A 912 37.23 -15.55 2.15
C LYS A 912 37.61 -16.60 1.12
N LEU A 913 37.98 -17.82 1.54
CA LEU A 913 38.20 -18.94 0.63
C LEU A 913 36.91 -19.33 -0.12
N TRP A 914 35.77 -19.35 0.58
CA TRP A 914 34.48 -19.59 -0.06
C TRP A 914 34.22 -18.56 -1.17
N ALA A 915 34.35 -17.26 -0.87
CA ALA A 915 34.15 -16.19 -1.85
C ALA A 915 35.11 -16.31 -3.05
N GLU A 916 36.34 -16.74 -2.81
CA GLU A 916 37.30 -17.01 -3.87
C GLU A 916 36.83 -18.15 -4.78
N PHE A 917 36.36 -19.26 -4.20
CA PHE A 917 35.86 -20.40 -4.96
C PHE A 917 34.54 -20.10 -5.68
N ASP A 918 33.67 -19.25 -5.14
CA ASP A 918 32.50 -18.77 -5.87
C ASP A 918 32.90 -18.06 -7.18
N LYS A 919 33.96 -17.24 -7.14
CA LYS A 919 34.44 -16.49 -8.31
C LYS A 919 35.23 -17.36 -9.30
N LYS A 920 36.10 -18.25 -8.81
CA LYS A 920 37.06 -19.01 -9.63
C LYS A 920 36.56 -20.40 -10.06
N VAL A 921 35.71 -21.03 -9.26
CA VAL A 921 35.32 -22.44 -9.44
C VAL A 921 33.82 -22.54 -9.70
N PHE A 922 32.99 -22.15 -8.74
CA PHE A 922 31.54 -22.42 -8.79
C PHE A 922 30.80 -21.58 -9.84
N SER A 923 31.41 -20.52 -10.36
CA SER A 923 30.93 -19.75 -11.52
C SER A 923 31.13 -20.45 -12.87
N LEU A 924 32.01 -21.47 -12.94
CA LEU A 924 32.30 -22.20 -14.17
C LEU A 924 31.23 -23.27 -14.45
N SER A 925 31.10 -23.72 -15.70
CA SER A 925 30.33 -24.92 -16.05
C SER A 925 30.94 -26.17 -15.40
N LYS A 926 30.13 -27.18 -15.04
CA LYS A 926 30.59 -28.40 -14.33
C LYS A 926 31.83 -29.07 -14.95
N GLU A 927 31.92 -29.15 -16.26
CA GLU A 927 33.07 -29.72 -16.98
C GLU A 927 34.37 -28.93 -16.73
N LYS A 928 34.28 -27.59 -16.84
CA LYS A 928 35.39 -26.68 -16.56
C LYS A 928 35.76 -26.66 -15.07
N GLN A 929 34.81 -26.89 -14.16
CA GLN A 929 35.09 -27.04 -12.73
C GLN A 929 35.99 -28.24 -12.48
N LEU A 930 35.66 -29.41 -13.04
CA LEU A 930 36.45 -30.63 -12.89
C LEU A 930 37.88 -30.46 -13.41
N ALA A 931 38.03 -29.89 -14.61
CA ALA A 931 39.34 -29.61 -15.19
C ALA A 931 40.16 -28.66 -14.28
N TRP A 932 39.54 -27.55 -13.84
CA TRP A 932 40.19 -26.59 -12.95
C TRP A 932 40.61 -27.23 -11.62
N LEU A 933 39.75 -28.06 -11.02
CA LEU A 933 40.04 -28.76 -9.77
C LEU A 933 41.20 -29.75 -9.92
N ALA A 934 41.31 -30.42 -11.07
CA ALA A 934 42.44 -31.31 -11.36
C ALA A 934 43.75 -30.51 -11.48
N ASP A 935 43.75 -29.42 -12.24
CA ASP A 935 44.93 -28.56 -12.44
C ASP A 935 45.40 -27.86 -11.16
N ASN A 936 44.46 -27.55 -10.26
CA ASN A 936 44.71 -26.81 -9.03
C ASN A 936 44.57 -27.67 -7.76
N LYS A 937 44.61 -29.00 -7.88
CA LYS A 937 44.34 -29.94 -6.78
C LYS A 937 45.15 -29.66 -5.52
N LYS A 938 46.47 -29.48 -5.66
CA LYS A 938 47.36 -29.17 -4.54
C LYS A 938 46.95 -27.87 -3.83
N TYR A 939 46.69 -26.82 -4.61
CA TYR A 939 46.25 -25.53 -4.07
C TYR A 939 44.94 -25.66 -3.27
N VAL A 940 43.95 -26.35 -3.83
CA VAL A 940 42.65 -26.56 -3.18
C VAL A 940 42.82 -27.30 -1.85
N ILE A 941 43.58 -28.40 -1.85
CA ILE A 941 43.86 -29.20 -0.64
C ILE A 941 44.56 -28.37 0.43
N ASP A 942 45.62 -27.64 0.06
CA ASP A 942 46.39 -26.80 0.98
C ASP A 942 45.48 -25.73 1.61
N ARG A 943 44.64 -25.06 0.81
CA ARG A 943 43.69 -24.05 1.31
C ARG A 943 42.58 -24.63 2.18
N LEU A 944 42.02 -25.79 1.83
CA LEU A 944 41.00 -26.46 2.66
C LEU A 944 41.57 -26.80 4.05
N ASN A 945 42.76 -27.39 4.09
CA ASN A 945 43.42 -27.77 5.34
C ASN A 945 43.85 -26.55 6.18
N ALA A 946 44.25 -25.44 5.57
CA ALA A 946 44.69 -24.25 6.29
C ALA A 946 43.54 -23.36 6.78
N ASP A 947 42.50 -23.18 5.97
CA ASP A 947 41.54 -22.07 6.14
C ASP A 947 40.09 -22.49 6.34
N PHE A 948 39.68 -23.71 5.97
CA PHE A 948 38.27 -24.06 5.91
C PHE A 948 37.82 -24.97 7.06
N GLN A 949 36.53 -24.88 7.41
CA GLN A 949 35.91 -25.71 8.46
C GLN A 949 35.78 -27.19 8.07
N LYS A 950 35.93 -27.53 6.79
CA LYS A 950 35.97 -28.90 6.29
C LYS A 950 37.35 -29.18 5.67
N PRO A 951 38.26 -29.84 6.40
CA PRO A 951 39.58 -30.15 5.87
C PRO A 951 39.49 -31.20 4.77
N TRP A 952 40.59 -31.36 4.02
CA TRP A 952 40.79 -32.50 3.15
C TRP A 952 40.86 -33.77 4.01
N PHE A 953 40.02 -34.76 3.68
CA PHE A 953 39.97 -35.99 4.46
C PHE A 953 41.22 -36.85 4.26
N PRO A 954 41.62 -37.20 3.03
CA PRO A 954 42.71 -38.13 2.83
C PRO A 954 44.07 -37.61 3.28
N ALA A 955 44.66 -38.29 4.26
CA ALA A 955 45.98 -37.98 4.78
C ALA A 955 46.66 -39.25 5.30
N LYS A 956 47.97 -39.34 5.09
CA LYS A 956 48.79 -40.40 5.67
C LYS A 956 48.89 -40.25 7.19
N ALA A 957 49.40 -41.28 7.87
CA ALA A 957 49.60 -41.27 9.32
C ALA A 957 50.44 -40.09 9.83
N ASP A 958 51.38 -39.58 9.01
CA ASP A 958 52.20 -38.39 9.31
C ASP A 958 51.47 -37.05 9.07
N GLY A 959 50.23 -37.09 8.55
CA GLY A 959 49.41 -35.93 8.22
C GLY A 959 49.61 -35.40 6.80
N SER A 960 50.50 -35.98 5.99
CA SER A 960 50.70 -35.55 4.60
C SER A 960 49.46 -35.84 3.74
N PRO A 961 48.97 -34.88 2.92
CA PRO A 961 47.81 -35.11 2.07
C PRO A 961 48.07 -36.15 0.99
N CYS A 962 47.10 -37.03 0.74
CA CYS A 962 47.15 -38.05 -0.31
C CYS A 962 45.79 -38.15 -1.04
N ASP A 963 45.59 -39.17 -1.88
CA ASP A 963 44.27 -39.56 -2.36
C ASP A 963 43.65 -40.65 -1.49
N LEU A 964 42.31 -40.72 -1.48
CA LEU A 964 41.59 -41.70 -0.67
C LEU A 964 41.98 -43.15 -1.00
N ALA A 965 42.29 -43.43 -2.27
CA ALA A 965 42.73 -44.74 -2.73
C ALA A 965 44.15 -45.12 -2.22
N ASP A 966 44.95 -44.12 -1.82
CA ASP A 966 46.31 -44.35 -1.33
C ASP A 966 46.36 -44.53 0.19
N MET A 967 45.26 -44.26 0.90
CA MET A 967 45.20 -44.48 2.36
C MET A 967 45.12 -45.96 2.69
N THR A 968 45.65 -46.35 3.85
CA THR A 968 45.42 -47.68 4.42
C THR A 968 44.11 -47.72 5.22
N TYR A 969 43.55 -48.90 5.46
CA TYR A 969 42.32 -49.01 6.25
C TYR A 969 42.49 -48.45 7.68
N ALA A 970 43.68 -48.63 8.28
CA ALA A 970 44.01 -48.06 9.58
C ALA A 970 44.04 -46.53 9.55
N GLU A 971 44.63 -45.93 8.50
CA GLU A 971 44.66 -44.48 8.29
C GLU A 971 43.24 -43.90 8.18
N VAL A 972 42.34 -44.56 7.43
CA VAL A 972 40.94 -44.11 7.30
C VAL A 972 40.20 -44.21 8.63
N ASN A 973 40.36 -45.32 9.37
CA ASN A 973 39.74 -45.51 10.68
C ASN A 973 40.18 -44.41 11.67
N ALA A 974 41.49 -44.15 11.78
CA ALA A 974 42.03 -43.13 12.65
C ALA A 974 41.57 -41.72 12.23
N ARG A 975 41.53 -41.43 10.92
CA ARG A 975 41.12 -40.12 10.40
C ARG A 975 39.63 -39.84 10.61
N LEU A 976 38.77 -40.85 10.44
CA LEU A 976 37.34 -40.75 10.74
C LEU A 976 37.11 -40.38 12.21
N VAL A 977 37.75 -41.10 13.14
CA VAL A 977 37.65 -40.78 14.57
C VAL A 977 38.16 -39.37 14.84
N ARG A 978 39.35 -39.00 14.32
CA ARG A 978 39.94 -37.67 14.53
C ARG A 978 39.03 -36.51 14.09
N LEU A 979 38.25 -36.69 13.02
CA LEU A 979 37.42 -35.61 12.47
C LEU A 979 35.95 -35.66 12.92
N MET A 980 35.50 -36.75 13.56
CA MET A 980 34.10 -36.94 13.95
C MET A 980 33.89 -37.13 15.46
N TYR A 981 34.96 -37.36 16.22
CA TYR A 981 34.95 -37.53 17.67
C TYR A 981 35.70 -36.39 18.36
N VAL A 982 35.04 -35.72 19.30
CA VAL A 982 35.58 -34.63 20.11
C VAL A 982 36.26 -35.23 21.34
N ALA A 983 37.56 -35.53 21.21
CA ALA A 983 38.29 -36.34 22.19
C ALA A 983 38.30 -35.76 23.62
N HIS A 984 38.47 -34.44 23.75
CA HIS A 984 38.56 -33.78 25.05
C HIS A 984 37.20 -33.70 25.78
N GLU A 985 36.08 -33.75 25.05
CA GLU A 985 34.72 -33.84 25.61
C GLU A 985 34.17 -35.27 25.65
N LYS A 986 34.93 -36.24 25.14
CA LYS A 986 34.53 -37.65 25.03
C LYS A 986 33.16 -37.86 24.39
N ARG A 987 32.88 -37.16 23.29
CA ARG A 987 31.62 -37.29 22.54
C ARG A 987 31.82 -37.33 21.05
N TRP A 988 30.88 -37.96 20.36
CA TRP A 988 30.74 -37.80 18.90
C TRP A 988 30.05 -36.49 18.58
N ILE A 989 30.42 -35.87 17.46
CA ILE A 989 29.75 -34.67 16.94
C ILE A 989 28.26 -34.94 16.75
N ASP A 990 27.92 -36.11 16.23
CA ASP A 990 26.54 -36.59 16.10
C ASP A 990 26.51 -38.14 16.14
N PRO A 991 25.50 -38.77 16.79
CA PRO A 991 25.39 -40.23 16.83
C PRO A 991 25.36 -40.90 15.46
N SER A 992 24.85 -40.23 14.43
CA SER A 992 24.81 -40.73 13.06
C SER A 992 26.21 -40.83 12.45
N LEU A 993 27.16 -39.97 12.86
CA LEU A 993 28.56 -40.05 12.42
C LEU A 993 29.30 -41.20 13.11
N ARG A 994 29.01 -41.47 14.40
CA ARG A 994 29.48 -42.69 15.08
C ARG A 994 29.05 -43.94 14.33
N ASN A 995 27.78 -43.99 13.93
CA ASN A 995 27.23 -45.12 13.20
C ASN A 995 27.89 -45.27 11.80
N LEU A 996 28.21 -44.17 11.12
CA LEU A 996 29.00 -44.21 9.88
C LEU A 996 30.37 -44.85 10.10
N VAL A 997 31.08 -44.45 11.16
CA VAL A 997 32.39 -45.06 11.49
C VAL A 997 32.23 -46.54 11.80
N GLY A 998 31.16 -46.93 12.50
CA GLY A 998 30.84 -48.33 12.76
C GLY A 998 30.58 -49.15 11.48
N ASP A 999 29.80 -48.61 10.55
CA ASP A 999 29.56 -49.24 9.25
C ASP A 999 30.85 -49.38 8.42
N TRP A 1000 31.71 -48.37 8.48
CA TRP A 1000 33.02 -48.41 7.81
C TRP A 1000 33.95 -49.46 8.43
N ILE A 1001 34.04 -49.52 9.76
CA ILE A 1001 34.85 -50.53 10.46
C ILE A 1001 34.37 -51.95 10.11
N ARG A 1002 33.05 -52.19 10.08
CA ARG A 1002 32.50 -53.47 9.61
C ARG A 1002 32.88 -53.79 8.18
N ARG A 1003 32.92 -52.79 7.30
CA ARG A 1003 33.42 -52.97 5.92
C ARG A 1003 34.90 -53.37 5.89
N VAL A 1004 35.72 -52.79 6.76
CA VAL A 1004 37.13 -53.18 6.91
C VAL A 1004 37.24 -54.64 7.36
N GLU A 1005 36.40 -55.07 8.32
CA GLU A 1005 36.33 -56.48 8.75
C GLU A 1005 35.97 -57.41 7.60
N GLU A 1006 34.93 -57.08 6.83
CA GLU A 1006 34.51 -57.87 5.65
C GLU A 1006 35.64 -58.03 4.64
N ARG A 1007 36.44 -56.99 4.44
CA ARG A 1007 37.56 -56.99 3.49
C ARG A 1007 38.75 -57.83 3.96
N LEU A 1008 39.13 -57.68 5.24
CA LEU A 1008 40.35 -58.26 5.79
C LEU A 1008 40.13 -59.64 6.43
N SER A 1009 38.87 -60.06 6.58
CA SER A 1009 38.53 -61.39 7.08
C SER A 1009 38.88 -62.47 6.04
N ASN A 1010 39.82 -63.35 6.42
CA ASN A 1010 40.17 -64.50 5.59
C ASN A 1010 39.00 -65.49 5.51
N VAL A 1011 38.49 -65.77 4.30
CA VAL A 1011 37.35 -66.68 4.03
C VAL A 1011 37.73 -68.17 4.15
N ASN A 1012 39.03 -68.48 4.24
CA ASN A 1012 39.55 -69.85 4.27
C ASN A 1012 39.61 -70.49 5.67
N ASP A 1013 39.27 -69.75 6.73
CA ASP A 1013 39.10 -70.31 8.09
C ASP A 1013 37.66 -70.82 8.26
N SER A 1014 37.50 -72.13 8.48
CA SER A 1014 36.22 -72.85 8.60
C SER A 1014 35.32 -72.48 9.81
N GLY A 1015 35.60 -71.39 10.52
CA GLY A 1015 34.83 -70.94 11.69
C GLY A 1015 33.90 -69.75 11.38
N VAL A 1016 32.77 -69.66 12.09
CA VAL A 1016 31.89 -68.48 12.08
C VAL A 1016 32.67 -67.30 12.66
N LYS A 1017 33.04 -66.32 11.81
CA LYS A 1017 33.71 -65.08 12.26
C LYS A 1017 32.68 -64.09 12.79
N ILE A 1018 32.78 -63.78 14.08
CA ILE A 1018 31.96 -62.79 14.77
C ILE A 1018 32.63 -61.43 14.58
N SER A 1019 31.86 -60.40 14.18
CA SER A 1019 32.36 -59.02 14.03
C SER A 1019 33.05 -58.55 15.32
N ALA A 1020 34.20 -57.89 15.21
CA ALA A 1020 34.87 -57.31 16.37
C ALA A 1020 34.08 -56.12 16.94
N LEU A 1021 33.23 -55.48 16.12
CA LEU A 1021 32.29 -54.44 16.52
C LEU A 1021 30.84 -54.99 16.66
N GLN A 1022 30.52 -55.50 17.85
CA GLN A 1022 29.19 -56.04 18.13
C GLN A 1022 28.14 -54.93 18.24
N SER A 1023 28.47 -53.83 18.90
CA SER A 1023 27.60 -52.67 19.07
C SER A 1023 28.32 -51.36 18.78
N TYR A 1024 27.65 -50.40 18.14
CA TYR A 1024 28.19 -49.05 17.94
C TYR A 1024 28.44 -48.29 19.25
N SER A 1025 27.89 -48.75 20.39
CA SER A 1025 28.24 -48.20 21.70
C SER A 1025 29.70 -48.43 22.10
N GLU A 1026 30.37 -49.46 21.55
CA GLU A 1026 31.80 -49.69 21.79
C GLU A 1026 32.66 -48.56 21.23
N LEU A 1027 32.15 -47.83 20.23
CA LEU A 1027 32.80 -46.63 19.68
C LEU A 1027 32.62 -45.39 20.56
N ASN A 1028 32.02 -45.48 21.76
CA ASN A 1028 32.07 -44.39 22.73
C ASN A 1028 33.49 -44.17 23.27
N GLU A 1029 34.36 -45.19 23.19
CA GLU A 1029 35.80 -45.11 23.50
C GLU A 1029 36.60 -45.54 22.25
N PRO A 1030 36.56 -44.74 21.16
CA PRO A 1030 36.97 -45.20 19.83
C PRO A 1030 38.46 -45.52 19.73
N GLU A 1031 39.33 -44.79 20.42
CA GLU A 1031 40.78 -45.06 20.41
C GLU A 1031 41.13 -46.43 21.00
N ALA A 1032 40.50 -46.77 22.14
CA ALA A 1032 40.68 -48.07 22.78
C ALA A 1032 40.17 -49.20 21.88
N PHE A 1033 39.02 -48.99 21.23
CA PHE A 1033 38.48 -49.93 20.25
C PHE A 1033 39.41 -50.09 19.05
N LEU A 1034 39.89 -49.00 18.43
CA LEU A 1034 40.77 -49.06 17.26
C LEU A 1034 42.08 -49.81 17.57
N LYS A 1035 42.66 -49.65 18.77
CA LYS A 1035 43.86 -50.40 19.18
C LYS A 1035 43.59 -51.91 19.26
N LYS A 1036 42.45 -52.30 19.84
CA LYS A 1036 42.01 -53.70 19.88
C LYS A 1036 41.75 -54.23 18.46
N PHE A 1037 41.13 -53.43 17.61
CA PHE A 1037 40.81 -53.77 16.23
C PHE A 1037 42.08 -54.05 15.39
N LEU A 1038 43.09 -53.19 15.48
CA LEU A 1038 44.37 -53.38 14.77
C LEU A 1038 45.14 -54.62 15.24
N THR A 1039 44.99 -55.01 16.51
CA THR A 1039 45.56 -56.27 17.00
C THR A 1039 44.91 -57.49 16.33
N GLN A 1040 43.62 -57.40 16.02
CA GLN A 1040 42.86 -58.48 15.37
C GLN A 1040 43.02 -58.48 13.84
N TYR A 1041 43.19 -57.31 13.22
CA TYR A 1041 43.34 -57.14 11.78
C TYR A 1041 44.60 -56.30 11.45
N PRO A 1042 45.81 -56.81 11.70
CA PRO A 1042 47.06 -56.05 11.50
C PRO A 1042 47.29 -55.63 10.05
N GLN A 1043 46.74 -56.39 9.08
CA GLN A 1043 46.81 -56.05 7.64
C GLN A 1043 46.19 -54.67 7.31
N ALA A 1044 45.34 -54.13 8.18
CA ALA A 1044 44.76 -52.80 8.00
C ALA A 1044 45.83 -51.69 7.98
N GLU A 1045 47.01 -51.91 8.59
CA GLU A 1045 48.09 -50.93 8.64
C GLU A 1045 48.84 -50.80 7.31
N ASP A 1046 48.95 -51.88 6.54
CA ASP A 1046 49.75 -51.93 5.31
C ASP A 1046 48.89 -51.90 4.02
N GLN A 1047 47.63 -52.36 4.10
CA GLN A 1047 46.80 -52.52 2.92
C GLN A 1047 46.06 -51.22 2.56
N ILE A 1048 46.32 -50.71 1.35
CA ILE A 1048 45.58 -49.58 0.77
C ILE A 1048 44.14 -49.95 0.40
N LEU A 1049 43.28 -48.93 0.29
CA LEU A 1049 41.86 -49.13 -0.02
C LEU A 1049 41.65 -49.79 -1.38
N ALA A 1050 40.77 -50.79 -1.42
CA ALA A 1050 40.29 -51.34 -2.68
C ALA A 1050 39.36 -50.34 -3.37
N SER A 1051 39.34 -50.31 -4.71
CA SER A 1051 38.48 -49.40 -5.49
C SER A 1051 37.00 -49.49 -5.09
N ALA A 1052 36.49 -50.71 -4.84
CA ALA A 1052 35.12 -50.90 -4.37
C ALA A 1052 34.85 -50.26 -2.99
N ASP A 1053 35.86 -50.19 -2.12
CA ASP A 1053 35.73 -49.63 -0.78
C ASP A 1053 35.90 -48.11 -0.77
N VAL A 1054 36.67 -47.55 -1.72
CA VAL A 1054 36.64 -46.11 -2.04
C VAL A 1054 35.22 -45.70 -2.46
N SER A 1055 34.60 -46.43 -3.39
CA SER A 1055 33.22 -46.16 -3.81
C SER A 1055 32.22 -46.30 -2.65
N TYR A 1056 32.37 -47.32 -1.82
CA TYR A 1056 31.52 -47.51 -0.63
C TYR A 1056 31.67 -46.35 0.36
N PHE A 1057 32.91 -45.91 0.65
CA PHE A 1057 33.18 -44.79 1.55
C PHE A 1057 32.49 -43.50 1.08
N LEU A 1058 32.61 -43.18 -0.21
CA LEU A 1058 31.95 -42.00 -0.79
C LEU A 1058 30.43 -42.11 -0.71
N ALA A 1059 29.87 -43.29 -0.96
CA ALA A 1059 28.43 -43.54 -0.87
C ALA A 1059 27.89 -43.35 0.56
N ILE A 1060 28.54 -43.93 1.57
CA ILE A 1060 28.09 -43.78 2.97
C ILE A 1060 28.28 -42.36 3.50
N SER A 1061 29.27 -41.62 2.98
CA SER A 1061 29.50 -40.22 3.32
C SER A 1061 28.40 -39.27 2.82
N GLN A 1062 27.56 -39.69 1.87
CA GLN A 1062 26.42 -38.93 1.35
C GLN A 1062 25.05 -39.46 1.82
N ARG A 1063 25.03 -40.44 2.74
CA ARG A 1063 23.80 -41.14 3.12
C ARG A 1063 22.72 -40.19 3.67
N PRO A 1064 21.49 -40.19 3.12
CA PRO A 1064 20.38 -39.40 3.66
C PRO A 1064 20.01 -39.80 5.10
N GLY A 1065 19.59 -38.83 5.91
CA GLY A 1065 19.21 -39.07 7.32
C GLY A 1065 20.39 -39.11 8.30
N GLN A 1066 21.60 -38.91 7.80
CA GLN A 1066 22.81 -38.75 8.59
C GLN A 1066 23.26 -37.28 8.56
N LYS A 1067 23.97 -36.83 9.62
CA LYS A 1067 24.68 -35.56 9.57
C LYS A 1067 25.74 -35.60 8.44
N PRO A 1068 25.84 -34.56 7.59
CA PRO A 1068 26.89 -34.49 6.58
C PRO A 1068 28.28 -34.57 7.21
N VAL A 1069 29.20 -35.27 6.53
CA VAL A 1069 30.57 -35.45 7.02
C VAL A 1069 31.30 -34.09 7.13
N PRO A 1070 32.09 -33.86 8.19
CA PRO A 1070 32.75 -32.58 8.43
C PRO A 1070 34.06 -32.41 7.65
N PHE A 1071 34.17 -33.00 6.45
CA PHE A 1071 35.39 -33.00 5.64
C PHE A 1071 35.09 -33.13 4.14
N ILE A 1072 36.11 -32.91 3.30
CA ILE A 1072 36.05 -33.10 1.85
C ILE A 1072 36.74 -34.42 1.48
N PRO A 1073 35.99 -35.45 1.02
CA PRO A 1073 36.56 -36.77 0.72
C PRO A 1073 37.16 -36.90 -0.69
N VAL A 1074 36.70 -36.08 -1.64
CA VAL A 1074 37.12 -36.11 -3.05
C VAL A 1074 36.87 -34.76 -3.72
N LEU A 1075 37.67 -34.43 -4.74
CA LEU A 1075 37.41 -33.30 -5.66
C LEU A 1075 36.74 -33.83 -6.94
N ASP A 1076 35.41 -33.86 -6.95
CA ASP A 1076 34.59 -34.37 -8.05
C ASP A 1076 33.54 -33.35 -8.51
N ALA A 1077 32.60 -33.78 -9.36
CA ALA A 1077 31.52 -32.93 -9.85
C ALA A 1077 30.56 -32.45 -8.75
N ASN A 1078 30.64 -33.04 -7.55
CA ASN A 1078 29.85 -32.69 -6.38
C ASN A 1078 30.63 -31.83 -5.38
N PHE A 1079 31.83 -31.33 -5.73
CA PHE A 1079 32.66 -30.52 -4.83
C PHE A 1079 31.91 -29.35 -4.19
N SER A 1080 31.01 -28.68 -4.94
CA SER A 1080 30.19 -27.59 -4.38
C SER A 1080 29.30 -28.05 -3.23
N ILE A 1081 28.72 -29.26 -3.32
CA ILE A 1081 27.88 -29.86 -2.28
C ILE A 1081 28.75 -30.23 -1.07
N TRP A 1082 29.89 -30.90 -1.32
CA TRP A 1082 30.84 -31.25 -0.26
C TRP A 1082 31.31 -30.01 0.51
N PHE A 1083 31.59 -28.93 -0.20
CA PHE A 1083 32.05 -27.68 0.37
C PHE A 1083 30.95 -26.94 1.17
N LYS A 1084 29.77 -26.73 0.58
CA LYS A 1084 28.75 -25.81 1.11
C LYS A 1084 27.73 -26.41 2.08
N LYS A 1085 27.44 -27.72 1.99
CA LYS A 1085 26.34 -28.36 2.73
C LYS A 1085 26.55 -28.35 4.24
N ASP A 1086 25.52 -28.05 5.03
CA ASP A 1086 25.57 -28.06 6.52
C ASP A 1086 26.76 -27.25 7.10
N SER A 1087 26.85 -25.99 6.68
CA SER A 1087 28.02 -25.13 6.95
C SER A 1087 27.89 -24.22 8.18
N LEU A 1088 26.80 -24.28 8.95
CA LEU A 1088 26.47 -23.25 9.96
C LEU A 1088 26.65 -23.71 11.41
N TRP A 1089 26.52 -25.01 11.68
CA TRP A 1089 26.52 -25.52 13.06
C TRP A 1089 27.90 -25.37 13.74
N GLN A 1090 28.97 -25.32 12.96
CA GLN A 1090 30.35 -25.15 13.43
C GLN A 1090 30.55 -23.86 14.23
N ALA A 1091 29.76 -22.81 13.94
CA ALA A 1091 29.80 -21.55 14.69
C ALA A 1091 29.26 -21.65 16.13
N GLU A 1092 28.50 -22.70 16.45
CA GLU A 1092 27.97 -22.97 17.79
C GLU A 1092 28.65 -24.16 18.49
N ASP A 1093 29.57 -24.84 17.81
CA ASP A 1093 30.28 -26.01 18.34
C ASP A 1093 31.72 -25.98 17.83
N ILE A 1094 32.46 -24.94 18.23
CA ILE A 1094 33.85 -24.76 17.84
C ILE A 1094 34.74 -25.91 18.32
N GLU A 1095 34.37 -26.57 19.41
CA GLU A 1095 35.06 -27.73 19.98
C GLU A 1095 35.12 -28.92 19.02
N ALA A 1096 34.14 -29.02 18.12
CA ALA A 1096 34.06 -30.03 17.08
C ALA A 1096 34.76 -29.63 15.76
N VAL A 1097 35.24 -28.40 15.63
CA VAL A 1097 35.94 -27.92 14.44
C VAL A 1097 37.39 -28.37 14.48
N PHE A 1098 37.93 -28.77 13.33
CA PHE A 1098 39.34 -29.14 13.21
C PHE A 1098 40.25 -28.01 13.72
N ASP A 1099 41.07 -28.32 14.72
CA ASP A 1099 41.96 -27.42 15.48
C ASP A 1099 41.26 -26.26 16.23
N GLN A 1100 39.93 -26.34 16.46
CA GLN A 1100 39.13 -25.38 17.26
C GLN A 1100 39.26 -23.91 16.83
N ASP A 1101 39.60 -23.67 15.56
CA ASP A 1101 39.97 -22.36 15.05
C ASP A 1101 38.74 -21.59 14.50
N PRO A 1102 38.33 -20.48 15.14
CA PRO A 1102 37.13 -19.73 14.74
C PRO A 1102 37.29 -19.01 13.40
N GLN A 1103 38.51 -18.84 12.87
CA GLN A 1103 38.73 -18.25 11.55
C GLN A 1103 38.36 -19.21 10.39
N ARG A 1104 38.01 -20.46 10.68
CA ARG A 1104 37.60 -21.45 9.67
C ARG A 1104 36.10 -21.47 9.40
N VAL A 1105 35.31 -21.02 10.37
CA VAL A 1105 33.86 -21.26 10.40
C VAL A 1105 33.08 -20.19 9.64
N CYS A 1106 31.87 -20.56 9.21
CA CYS A 1106 30.90 -19.63 8.64
C CYS A 1106 30.02 -19.04 9.73
N ILE A 1107 30.04 -17.72 9.87
CA ILE A 1107 29.24 -16.97 10.86
C ILE A 1107 28.31 -16.05 10.09
N LEU A 1108 26.99 -16.25 10.16
CA LEU A 1108 26.04 -15.34 9.51
C LEU A 1108 26.01 -14.03 10.27
N GLN A 1109 26.23 -12.90 9.60
CA GLN A 1109 26.11 -11.61 10.27
C GLN A 1109 25.82 -10.47 9.29
N GLY A 1110 24.94 -9.54 9.70
CA GLY A 1110 24.55 -8.40 8.88
C GLY A 1110 25.56 -7.25 8.97
N PRO A 1111 25.93 -6.61 7.85
CA PRO A 1111 26.96 -5.57 7.81
C PRO A 1111 26.63 -4.35 8.68
N VAL A 1112 25.37 -3.91 8.69
CA VAL A 1112 24.94 -2.72 9.46
C VAL A 1112 24.72 -3.06 10.93
N ALA A 1113 24.21 -4.26 11.24
CA ALA A 1113 23.92 -4.67 12.62
C ALA A 1113 25.20 -5.00 13.43
N ALA A 1114 26.30 -5.37 12.76
CA ALA A 1114 27.55 -5.76 13.40
C ALA A 1114 28.11 -4.67 14.34
N LYS A 1115 28.00 -3.39 13.96
CA LYS A 1115 28.50 -2.26 14.77
C LYS A 1115 27.86 -2.14 16.16
N HIS A 1116 26.68 -2.75 16.35
CA HIS A 1116 25.97 -2.76 17.63
C HIS A 1116 26.38 -3.92 18.55
N CYS A 1117 27.17 -4.87 18.06
CA CYS A 1117 27.66 -6.02 18.82
C CYS A 1117 28.89 -5.60 19.62
N THR A 1118 28.72 -5.15 20.86
CA THR A 1118 29.84 -4.58 21.65
C THR A 1118 30.33 -5.48 22.79
N SER A 1119 29.59 -6.53 23.14
CA SER A 1119 29.92 -7.44 24.25
C SER A 1119 29.39 -8.84 23.97
N THR A 1120 30.11 -9.86 24.43
CA THR A 1120 29.70 -11.27 24.39
C THR A 1120 28.94 -11.71 25.65
N GLN A 1121 28.91 -10.85 26.67
CA GLN A 1121 28.46 -11.20 28.03
C GLN A 1121 27.14 -10.54 28.44
N THR A 1122 26.56 -9.67 27.61
CA THR A 1122 25.30 -9.00 27.93
C THR A 1122 24.12 -9.98 27.79
N PRO A 1123 23.29 -10.17 28.83
CA PRO A 1123 22.08 -10.97 28.75
C PRO A 1123 21.06 -10.42 27.75
N VAL A 1124 20.35 -11.28 27.04
CA VAL A 1124 19.36 -10.84 26.03
C VAL A 1124 18.21 -10.01 26.64
N ALA A 1125 17.87 -10.26 27.91
CA ALA A 1125 16.87 -9.50 28.64
C ALA A 1125 17.30 -8.04 28.84
N GLU A 1126 18.58 -7.82 29.14
CA GLU A 1126 19.15 -6.47 29.30
C GLU A 1126 19.27 -5.77 27.94
N MET A 1127 19.73 -6.49 26.91
CA MET A 1127 19.82 -5.96 25.54
C MET A 1127 18.48 -5.37 25.08
N LEU A 1128 17.43 -6.19 25.05
CA LEU A 1128 16.10 -5.75 24.60
C LEU A 1128 15.44 -4.77 25.58
N GLY A 1129 15.63 -4.97 26.88
CA GLY A 1129 15.09 -4.09 27.94
C GLY A 1129 15.63 -2.67 27.86
N ASN A 1130 16.91 -2.50 27.55
CA ASN A 1130 17.51 -1.17 27.37
C ASN A 1130 16.90 -0.43 26.16
N ILE A 1131 16.62 -1.14 25.07
CA ILE A 1131 15.93 -0.55 23.91
C ILE A 1131 14.49 -0.19 24.26
N GLU A 1132 13.73 -1.11 24.87
CA GLU A 1132 12.33 -0.87 25.28
C GLU A 1132 12.23 0.36 26.19
N HIS A 1133 13.05 0.43 27.24
CA HIS A 1133 13.04 1.53 28.19
C HIS A 1133 13.34 2.88 27.52
N GLN A 1134 14.36 2.93 26.65
CA GLN A 1134 14.71 4.17 25.97
C GLN A 1134 13.64 4.60 24.96
N LEU A 1135 13.02 3.66 24.25
CA LEU A 1135 11.91 3.97 23.35
C LEU A 1135 10.68 4.47 24.13
N VAL A 1136 10.33 3.86 25.27
CA VAL A 1136 9.26 4.34 26.15
C VAL A 1136 9.55 5.77 26.61
N LYS A 1137 10.79 6.04 27.03
CA LYS A 1137 11.21 7.39 27.43
C LYS A 1137 11.05 8.40 26.29
N ASN A 1138 11.55 8.09 25.10
CA ASN A 1138 11.44 9.00 23.95
C ASN A 1138 9.96 9.30 23.61
N VAL A 1139 9.09 8.29 23.65
CA VAL A 1139 7.65 8.49 23.39
C VAL A 1139 6.99 9.31 24.51
N LEU A 1140 7.37 9.09 25.77
CA LEU A 1140 6.90 9.89 26.90
C LEU A 1140 7.28 11.37 26.74
N ASP A 1141 8.52 11.63 26.38
CA ASP A 1141 9.04 12.98 26.20
C ASP A 1141 8.35 13.68 25.01
N ASP A 1142 8.26 13.02 23.86
CA ASP A 1142 7.74 13.62 22.62
C ASP A 1142 6.21 13.76 22.58
N TYR A 1143 5.45 12.81 23.14
CA TYR A 1143 3.99 12.76 23.01
C TYR A 1143 3.22 13.02 24.32
N TYR A 1144 3.88 12.97 25.49
CA TYR A 1144 3.25 13.20 26.80
C TYR A 1144 3.92 14.33 27.59
N GLY A 1145 5.01 14.92 27.08
CA GLY A 1145 5.74 16.01 27.71
C GLY A 1145 6.44 15.60 29.00
N GLY A 1146 6.90 14.34 29.09
CA GLY A 1146 7.55 13.80 30.28
C GLY A 1146 6.61 13.42 31.43
N ASP A 1147 5.29 13.55 31.25
CA ASP A 1147 4.29 13.37 32.31
C ASP A 1147 3.56 12.01 32.23
N GLU A 1148 3.97 11.09 33.10
CA GLU A 1148 3.39 9.74 33.20
C GLU A 1148 1.90 9.71 33.59
N SER A 1149 1.36 10.78 34.19
CA SER A 1149 -0.05 10.83 34.61
C SER A 1149 -1.03 10.93 33.44
N LYS A 1150 -0.53 11.34 32.26
CA LYS A 1150 -1.30 11.42 31.01
C LYS A 1150 -1.41 10.07 30.28
N ILE A 1151 -0.70 9.04 30.73
CA ILE A 1151 -0.72 7.72 30.10
C ILE A 1151 -2.06 7.03 30.43
N PRO A 1152 -2.84 6.61 29.42
CA PRO A 1152 -4.10 5.90 29.64
C PRO A 1152 -3.86 4.54 30.30
N THR A 1153 -4.85 4.08 31.09
CA THR A 1153 -4.79 2.79 31.79
C THR A 1153 -5.79 1.80 31.18
N ILE A 1154 -5.37 0.54 31.03
CA ILE A 1154 -6.20 -0.61 30.62
C ILE A 1154 -5.90 -1.81 31.53
N ASP A 1155 -6.78 -2.82 31.59
CA ASP A 1155 -6.52 -3.98 32.44
C ASP A 1155 -5.36 -4.84 31.91
N TYR A 1156 -5.36 -5.12 30.60
CA TYR A 1156 -4.36 -5.94 29.92
C TYR A 1156 -4.14 -5.50 28.46
N LEU A 1157 -2.96 -5.79 27.92
CA LEU A 1157 -2.59 -5.45 26.54
C LEU A 1157 -3.15 -6.50 25.55
N ALA A 1158 -4.01 -6.07 24.64
CA ALA A 1158 -4.60 -6.91 23.59
C ALA A 1158 -5.05 -6.07 22.37
N PRO A 1159 -5.38 -6.71 21.23
CA PRO A 1159 -6.01 -6.01 20.11
C PRO A 1159 -7.29 -5.31 20.58
N PRO A 1160 -7.61 -4.12 20.02
CA PRO A 1160 -8.86 -3.47 20.32
C PRO A 1160 -10.03 -4.41 19.94
N PRO A 1161 -11.08 -4.52 20.78
CA PRO A 1161 -12.26 -5.28 20.45
C PRO A 1161 -12.87 -4.87 19.12
N LYS A 1162 -13.44 -5.83 18.38
CA LYS A 1162 -14.24 -5.54 17.18
C LYS A 1162 -15.36 -4.55 17.58
N PRO A 1163 -15.53 -3.42 16.88
CA PRO A 1163 -16.68 -2.55 17.10
C PRO A 1163 -17.95 -3.33 16.75
N VAL A 1164 -18.90 -3.37 17.68
CA VAL A 1164 -20.18 -4.07 17.50
C VAL A 1164 -21.31 -3.12 17.89
N ASP A 1165 -22.28 -2.95 17.00
CA ASP A 1165 -23.52 -2.24 17.31
C ASP A 1165 -24.46 -3.21 18.04
N ALA A 1166 -24.34 -3.22 19.36
CA ALA A 1166 -25.18 -4.05 20.20
C ALA A 1166 -26.67 -3.71 20.01
N GLY A 1167 -27.03 -2.44 19.75
CA GLY A 1167 -28.42 -2.03 19.55
C GLY A 1167 -29.01 -2.62 18.28
N ALA A 1168 -28.26 -2.57 17.17
CA ALA A 1168 -28.66 -3.17 15.91
C ALA A 1168 -28.83 -4.69 16.04
N ILE A 1169 -27.87 -5.39 16.65
CA ILE A 1169 -27.97 -6.84 16.88
C ILE A 1169 -29.23 -7.18 17.68
N LEU A 1170 -29.48 -6.47 18.78
CA LEU A 1170 -30.65 -6.74 19.62
C LEU A 1170 -31.96 -6.53 18.83
N ALA A 1171 -32.03 -5.49 17.99
CA ALA A 1171 -33.20 -5.17 17.18
C ALA A 1171 -33.42 -6.19 16.03
N GLU A 1172 -32.38 -6.49 15.25
CA GLU A 1172 -32.43 -7.44 14.13
C GLU A 1172 -32.79 -8.87 14.59
N ASN A 1173 -32.33 -9.24 15.78
CA ASN A 1173 -32.54 -10.56 16.35
C ASN A 1173 -33.76 -10.65 17.28
N ASN A 1174 -34.53 -9.57 17.47
CA ASN A 1174 -35.66 -9.51 18.40
C ASN A 1174 -35.31 -9.99 19.82
N ILE A 1175 -34.15 -9.56 20.34
CA ILE A 1175 -33.71 -9.86 21.69
C ILE A 1175 -34.22 -8.76 22.62
N ALA A 1176 -35.07 -9.12 23.58
CA ALA A 1176 -35.59 -8.15 24.54
C ALA A 1176 -34.48 -7.72 25.51
N HIS A 1177 -34.27 -6.41 25.65
CA HIS A 1177 -33.27 -5.81 26.53
C HIS A 1177 -33.93 -4.84 27.52
N SER A 1178 -33.62 -5.00 28.80
CA SER A 1178 -34.02 -4.06 29.86
C SER A 1178 -32.84 -3.74 30.76
N VAL A 1179 -32.84 -2.54 31.35
CA VAL A 1179 -31.81 -2.10 32.30
C VAL A 1179 -32.48 -1.77 33.63
N GLU A 1180 -31.97 -2.37 34.70
CA GLU A 1180 -32.35 -2.11 36.10
C GLU A 1180 -31.22 -1.33 36.78
N GLU A 1181 -31.55 -0.17 37.37
CA GLU A 1181 -30.60 0.62 38.17
C GLU A 1181 -30.46 0.00 39.57
N LEU A 1182 -29.24 -0.18 40.05
CA LEU A 1182 -28.93 -0.77 41.34
C LEU A 1182 -28.76 0.32 42.42
N ALA A 1183 -29.00 -0.05 43.69
CA ALA A 1183 -28.97 0.88 44.81
C ALA A 1183 -27.61 1.55 45.05
N ASP A 1184 -26.53 0.94 44.56
CA ASP A 1184 -25.14 1.44 44.63
C ASP A 1184 -24.76 2.32 43.42
N GLY A 1185 -25.70 2.60 42.52
CA GLY A 1185 -25.49 3.33 41.27
C GLY A 1185 -24.95 2.47 40.13
N GLY A 1186 -24.85 1.15 40.31
CA GLY A 1186 -24.57 0.21 39.23
C GLY A 1186 -25.77 -0.06 38.33
N LYS A 1187 -25.56 -0.83 37.25
CA LYS A 1187 -26.61 -1.17 36.28
C LYS A 1187 -26.66 -2.66 36.05
N LYS A 1188 -27.86 -3.22 35.95
CA LYS A 1188 -28.09 -4.61 35.57
C LYS A 1188 -28.80 -4.66 34.22
N HIS A 1189 -28.09 -5.12 33.21
CA HIS A 1189 -28.61 -5.36 31.86
C HIS A 1189 -29.20 -6.77 31.81
N VAL A 1190 -30.45 -6.91 31.38
CA VAL A 1190 -31.14 -8.19 31.23
C VAL A 1190 -31.50 -8.39 29.77
N TYR A 1191 -31.00 -9.47 29.17
CA TYR A 1191 -31.24 -9.88 27.80
C TYR A 1191 -32.06 -11.17 27.78
N SER A 1192 -33.17 -11.19 27.02
CA SER A 1192 -34.00 -12.38 26.84
C SER A 1192 -34.04 -12.78 25.37
N ILE A 1193 -33.47 -13.94 25.06
CA ILE A 1193 -33.25 -14.43 23.69
C ILE A 1193 -34.44 -15.31 23.28
N ASN A 1194 -35.48 -14.68 22.74
CA ASN A 1194 -36.67 -15.38 22.24
C ASN A 1194 -36.86 -15.25 20.72
N GLY A 1195 -36.12 -14.34 20.07
CA GLY A 1195 -36.15 -14.12 18.62
C GLY A 1195 -35.13 -14.96 17.84
N VAL A 1196 -34.68 -14.47 16.69
CA VAL A 1196 -33.71 -15.17 15.81
C VAL A 1196 -32.33 -15.19 16.47
N LEU A 1197 -31.66 -16.34 16.50
CA LEU A 1197 -30.34 -16.42 17.14
C LEU A 1197 -29.27 -15.63 16.36
N PRO A 1198 -28.55 -14.71 17.00
CA PRO A 1198 -27.42 -14.03 16.37
C PRO A 1198 -26.23 -14.99 16.19
N PRO A 1199 -25.29 -14.68 15.27
CA PRO A 1199 -24.01 -15.37 15.23
C PRO A 1199 -23.31 -15.32 16.60
N THR A 1200 -22.84 -16.47 17.10
CA THR A 1200 -22.23 -16.58 18.44
C THR A 1200 -21.11 -15.56 18.67
N GLY A 1201 -20.27 -15.30 17.66
CA GLY A 1201 -19.18 -14.33 17.77
C GLY A 1201 -19.67 -12.91 18.03
N ASP A 1202 -20.66 -12.46 17.27
CA ASP A 1202 -21.20 -11.10 17.39
C ASP A 1202 -22.00 -10.92 18.69
N TRP A 1203 -22.74 -11.95 19.11
CA TRP A 1203 -23.40 -11.98 20.42
C TRP A 1203 -22.42 -11.83 21.57
N LEU A 1204 -21.36 -12.64 21.58
CA LEU A 1204 -20.35 -12.59 22.64
C LEU A 1204 -19.61 -11.26 22.64
N ALA A 1205 -19.32 -10.69 21.48
CA ALA A 1205 -18.69 -9.37 21.38
C ALA A 1205 -19.63 -8.25 21.87
N ALA A 1206 -20.92 -8.30 21.55
CA ALA A 1206 -21.91 -7.36 22.08
C ALA A 1206 -22.05 -7.43 23.60
N LEU A 1207 -22.06 -8.65 24.16
CA LEU A 1207 -22.16 -8.89 25.59
C LEU A 1207 -20.91 -8.43 26.36
N ALA A 1208 -19.74 -8.65 25.77
CA ALA A 1208 -18.46 -8.36 26.40
C ALA A 1208 -18.10 -6.87 26.35
N GLY A 1209 -18.51 -6.17 25.29
CA GLY A 1209 -18.37 -4.72 25.16
C GLY A 1209 -16.99 -4.24 24.69
N PRO A 1210 -16.79 -2.91 24.60
CA PRO A 1210 -15.60 -2.33 23.98
C PRO A 1210 -14.42 -2.14 24.95
N LYS A 1211 -14.63 -2.27 26.27
CA LYS A 1211 -13.58 -2.10 27.27
C LYS A 1211 -12.76 -3.38 27.41
N LEU A 1212 -11.44 -3.26 27.50
CA LEU A 1212 -10.55 -4.40 27.78
C LEU A 1212 -10.57 -4.68 29.28
N ASP A 1213 -11.52 -5.50 29.72
CA ASP A 1213 -11.69 -5.96 31.10
C ASP A 1213 -11.75 -7.49 31.21
N TRP A 1214 -11.98 -8.03 32.41
CA TRP A 1214 -12.03 -9.47 32.63
C TRP A 1214 -13.11 -10.17 31.79
N LEU A 1215 -14.27 -9.54 31.55
CA LEU A 1215 -15.36 -10.13 30.78
C LEU A 1215 -14.98 -10.17 29.30
N GLN A 1216 -14.38 -9.08 28.81
CA GLN A 1216 -13.82 -9.03 27.47
C GLN A 1216 -12.75 -10.11 27.26
N ALA A 1217 -11.82 -10.29 28.20
CA ALA A 1217 -10.82 -11.36 28.13
C ALA A 1217 -11.46 -12.76 28.13
N PHE A 1218 -12.49 -12.94 28.96
CA PHE A 1218 -13.17 -14.22 29.13
C PHE A 1218 -13.97 -14.65 27.91
N LEU A 1219 -14.63 -13.71 27.22
CA LEU A 1219 -15.50 -13.98 26.08
C LEU A 1219 -14.80 -13.90 24.72
N SER A 1220 -13.77 -13.06 24.56
CA SER A 1220 -13.11 -12.86 23.27
C SER A 1220 -12.01 -13.89 22.97
N ASN A 1221 -11.28 -14.38 23.98
CA ASN A 1221 -10.14 -15.27 23.78
C ASN A 1221 -10.52 -16.59 23.07
N VAL A 1222 -9.71 -16.99 22.09
CA VAL A 1222 -9.90 -18.24 21.32
C VAL A 1222 -9.58 -19.47 22.17
N SER A 1223 -8.59 -19.38 23.05
CA SER A 1223 -8.15 -20.45 23.94
C SER A 1223 -7.93 -19.95 25.37
N ILE A 1224 -8.13 -20.83 26.35
CA ILE A 1224 -7.79 -20.59 27.77
C ILE A 1224 -6.67 -21.53 28.21
N GLN A 1225 -5.93 -21.13 29.25
CA GLN A 1225 -4.90 -21.98 29.84
C GLN A 1225 -5.51 -22.89 30.91
N ALA A 1226 -5.23 -24.18 30.81
CA ALA A 1226 -5.63 -25.24 31.75
C ALA A 1226 -4.37 -25.98 32.22
N GLY A 1227 -3.80 -25.53 33.35
CA GLY A 1227 -2.47 -25.97 33.77
C GLY A 1227 -1.42 -25.53 32.76
N GLU A 1228 -0.66 -26.48 32.20
CA GLU A 1228 0.35 -26.23 31.16
C GLU A 1228 -0.22 -26.27 29.73
N GLN A 1229 -1.49 -26.67 29.56
CA GLN A 1229 -2.13 -26.86 28.26
C GLN A 1229 -2.97 -25.65 27.84
N SER A 1230 -2.97 -25.35 26.54
CA SER A 1230 -3.85 -24.36 25.92
C SER A 1230 -5.04 -25.03 25.26
N ILE A 1231 -6.23 -24.93 25.85
CA ILE A 1231 -7.45 -25.57 25.32
C ILE A 1231 -8.38 -24.55 24.65
N PRO A 1232 -9.23 -24.94 23.67
CA PRO A 1232 -10.25 -24.07 23.13
C PRO A 1232 -11.16 -23.51 24.23
N ASN A 1233 -11.52 -22.23 24.15
CA ASN A 1233 -12.30 -21.58 25.20
C ASN A 1233 -13.70 -22.22 25.35
N PRO A 1234 -13.96 -23.01 26.42
CA PRO A 1234 -15.21 -23.74 26.58
C PRO A 1234 -16.39 -22.81 26.88
N VAL A 1235 -16.10 -21.63 27.42
CA VAL A 1235 -17.10 -20.61 27.80
C VAL A 1235 -17.88 -20.15 26.57
N LYS A 1236 -17.23 -20.03 25.42
CA LYS A 1236 -17.89 -19.64 24.16
C LYS A 1236 -19.02 -20.60 23.77
N LYS A 1237 -18.90 -21.90 24.11
CA LYS A 1237 -19.96 -22.90 23.87
C LYS A 1237 -21.08 -22.82 24.90
N VAL A 1238 -20.75 -22.47 26.15
CA VAL A 1238 -21.71 -22.31 27.24
C VAL A 1238 -22.59 -21.08 27.02
N LEU A 1239 -21.97 -19.98 26.57
CA LEU A 1239 -22.61 -18.68 26.36
C LEU A 1239 -23.06 -18.43 24.92
N ALA A 1240 -23.01 -19.46 24.06
CA ALA A 1240 -23.62 -19.40 22.75
C ALA A 1240 -25.13 -19.09 22.90
N PRO A 1241 -25.68 -18.20 22.07
CA PRO A 1241 -27.08 -17.79 22.19
C PRO A 1241 -28.00 -18.98 21.92
N ARG A 1242 -29.00 -19.20 22.79
CA ARG A 1242 -30.02 -20.24 22.66
C ARG A 1242 -31.42 -19.68 22.86
N HIS A 1243 -32.42 -20.34 22.28
CA HIS A 1243 -33.82 -19.94 22.47
C HIS A 1243 -34.23 -20.13 23.93
N GLY A 1244 -34.95 -19.14 24.46
CA GLY A 1244 -35.40 -19.11 25.85
C GLY A 1244 -34.30 -18.79 26.86
N GLN A 1245 -33.07 -18.51 26.40
CA GLN A 1245 -31.96 -18.13 27.28
C GLN A 1245 -32.14 -16.72 27.81
N ARG A 1246 -31.86 -16.51 29.10
CA ARG A 1246 -31.81 -15.18 29.73
C ARG A 1246 -30.41 -14.92 30.25
N VAL A 1247 -29.84 -13.77 29.90
CA VAL A 1247 -28.49 -13.34 30.28
C VAL A 1247 -28.60 -12.04 31.08
N GLU A 1248 -28.01 -11.99 32.26
CA GLU A 1248 -28.00 -10.81 33.13
C GLU A 1248 -26.56 -10.35 33.35
N LEU A 1249 -26.21 -9.14 32.93
CA LEU A 1249 -24.90 -8.51 33.11
C LEU A 1249 -25.01 -7.38 34.13
N THR A 1250 -24.34 -7.54 35.26
CA THR A 1250 -24.25 -6.51 36.31
C THR A 1250 -22.96 -5.72 36.16
N LEU A 1251 -23.10 -4.40 36.06
CA LEU A 1251 -22.03 -3.41 36.00
C LEU A 1251 -22.03 -2.56 37.27
N ASN A 1252 -20.85 -2.15 37.75
CA ASN A 1252 -20.74 -1.16 38.81
C ASN A 1252 -21.01 0.27 38.30
N LYS A 1253 -20.98 1.25 39.20
CA LYS A 1253 -21.15 2.69 38.88
C LYS A 1253 -20.17 3.23 37.83
N ASP A 1254 -18.99 2.63 37.71
CA ASP A 1254 -17.94 3.02 36.76
C ASP A 1254 -18.07 2.26 35.42
N GLY A 1255 -19.14 1.46 35.28
CA GLY A 1255 -19.43 0.65 34.10
C GLY A 1255 -18.43 -0.48 33.89
N GLN A 1256 -17.91 -1.06 34.97
CA GLN A 1256 -17.08 -2.27 34.95
C GLN A 1256 -17.95 -3.50 35.27
N PRO A 1257 -17.75 -4.63 34.56
CA PRO A 1257 -18.50 -5.84 34.81
C PRO A 1257 -18.19 -6.42 36.19
N LEU A 1258 -19.23 -6.70 36.97
CA LEU A 1258 -19.13 -7.37 38.28
C LEU A 1258 -19.52 -8.85 38.19
N LYS A 1259 -20.55 -9.15 37.40
CA LYS A 1259 -21.15 -10.49 37.33
C LYS A 1259 -21.88 -10.71 36.01
N LEU A 1260 -21.81 -11.93 35.49
CA LEU A 1260 -22.63 -12.42 34.38
C LEU A 1260 -23.41 -13.66 34.84
N ASP A 1261 -24.73 -13.57 34.89
CA ASP A 1261 -25.62 -14.70 35.18
C ASP A 1261 -26.30 -15.18 33.89
N VAL A 1262 -26.29 -16.49 33.64
CA VAL A 1262 -26.97 -17.09 32.49
C VAL A 1262 -27.94 -18.15 32.96
N PHE A 1263 -29.20 -17.98 32.57
CA PHE A 1263 -30.31 -18.85 32.90
C PHE A 1263 -30.71 -19.62 31.63
N GLY A 1264 -30.97 -20.92 31.81
CA GLY A 1264 -31.01 -21.92 30.74
C GLY A 1264 -31.78 -21.55 29.46
N GLY A 1265 -31.40 -22.18 28.35
CA GLY A 1265 -32.11 -22.16 27.06
C GLY A 1265 -32.19 -23.57 26.50
N LEU A 1266 -33.18 -23.82 25.63
CA LEU A 1266 -33.40 -25.12 24.96
C LEU A 1266 -32.27 -25.43 23.96
#